data_AF-A0A5C7Z9R7-F1
#
_entry.id   AF-A0A5C7Z9R7-F1
#
_cell.length_a   1.000
_cell.length_b   1.000
_cell.length_c   1.000
_cell.angle_alpha   90.00
_cell.angle_beta   90.00
_cell.angle_gamma   90.00
#
_symmetry.space_group_name_H-M   'P 1'
#
loop_
_entity.id
_entity.type
_entity.pdbx_description
1 polymer ?
#
loop_
_entity_poly.entity_id
_entity_poly.type
_entity_poly.pdbx_seq_one_letter_code
_entity_poly.pdbx_strand_id
1 'polypeptide(L)'
;MRYGFVLMILLTLAGAATAQWKNQLPAIQIKKTQGGAICYHKPENSNLIIPPPAAYEVWKRSASAKTNATVFEVEYVNFSDEAKAAFQKAVDIWSSLIESPVPIRILAVWQPISGSALGGASPGTYIRDFDGAQKVLTWYPVALAEKMTGQELNDIEDPDIFAQFNSSFADWSFRTDGVAITNKTDLVSVVLHEIGHGLGITKAYDASATEGIISDFFSGLHVPYDHFLENNSDVNLVQGFNPPSTTLRAQLTGGELFFKSPLLPKTPIDNRAKIYAPANFQSGSSIAHLDENTYNGTPNALMTPFIGSAEVMHNPGTMVMRMLADMGWVNTQIIHTKIPNTENVSTPYPVVVTLNSDTKNQDGGSYSYNANEVKLNYTTNGTTFTTVSLTATGQPNQFSATIPATGSAVTYGYFISVKDNLDRTIVKPGVFTDDGTTPVQRLLVFEAGPDTKGPFFSHVPVAFVKASDSGFEVEAVVSDNIAVASVFVDYQITKSGVTGSLLTLPMNLVAGTDSTYSQTIPYGGLGLSNGDKIEYRIRATDQANSPNTKSTPAGSPGFYNVNVVSLAPTQDSYTNNFDNTVTASQDFFGSPEFSIRVETGFTNGAIHTNHPYPEGQSFPNNRFEWVYQLRVPVRVKASEATLKFDEVVLIEPGETGSVFPSEDFYDFVVVDGSKDGGVTWIPIANGYDSRDFAPWLTRYNSATAGNNSTAVGDPNLFRTRVMNLQDQFDTEDEVVIRFRLFSDPGAAGWGWAIDNLRIQIDDVPPTILHNHVDYLLSTNNILSLTIQPSDAFGLAEVFVDAKVNNGELETFEIPIQENQSEYTLPITLTGVEAGDKIEYRIRAKDASGNETSLPADGFFQVPIISFGTPVTQYVADFNSANTDFVGNFFSITQPSGFLNSSFHTPHPYPNGFGLTNATSNYVLTLTKPVTVSATNAYMLFSEIALMEYSGTNTNDFVVVEGSKDTRVTWHQLTSPYAANSLSAWKNIYDVGGNGTANTFRSRLLDITGSGDFEAGDNVLFRFRISADAAGNGWGWAMDNLSIQGPVTGVKEALDLFVSVYPNPVNGEVFTVEVKGLSARNGQVQITNLQGQQLINESLNLLEGTTRKEYSTSSWADGIYVVRLSLEDGSTVTKKIVKASY
;
A
#
# COMPACT_ATOMS: atom_id res chain seq x y z
N MET A 1 6.15 -17.79 -72.96
CA MET A 1 6.94 -16.54 -72.81
C MET A 1 6.00 -15.36 -72.92
N ARG A 2 6.16 -14.37 -72.03
CA ARG A 2 5.32 -13.18 -71.76
C ARG A 2 4.33 -13.34 -70.60
N TYR A 3 4.25 -12.26 -69.81
CA TYR A 3 3.56 -12.04 -68.53
C TYR A 3 4.38 -12.33 -67.25
N GLY A 4 5.55 -11.69 -67.16
CA GLY A 4 6.14 -11.24 -65.90
C GLY A 4 6.46 -9.74 -66.07
N PHE A 5 6.37 -8.95 -64.98
CA PHE A 5 6.58 -7.49 -64.89
C PHE A 5 5.36 -6.57 -65.13
N VAL A 6 4.34 -6.60 -64.27
CA VAL A 6 3.50 -5.39 -64.00
C VAL A 6 3.06 -5.24 -62.53
N LEU A 7 2.99 -6.30 -61.72
CA LEU A 7 2.31 -6.19 -60.41
C LEU A 7 3.19 -5.93 -59.16
N MET A 8 4.50 -5.72 -59.31
CA MET A 8 5.43 -5.63 -58.16
C MET A 8 6.19 -4.29 -58.04
N ILE A 9 5.78 -3.27 -58.79
CA ILE A 9 6.37 -1.90 -58.75
C ILE A 9 5.38 -0.85 -58.16
N LEU A 10 4.11 -1.20 -57.97
CA LEU A 10 3.09 -0.27 -57.42
C LEU A 10 2.91 -0.34 -55.89
N LEU A 11 3.52 -1.31 -55.20
CA LEU A 11 3.39 -1.48 -53.74
C LEU A 11 4.65 -1.04 -52.94
N THR A 12 5.73 -0.67 -53.61
CA THR A 12 6.97 -0.18 -52.95
C THR A 12 7.14 1.33 -53.02
N LEU A 13 6.31 2.05 -53.79
CA LEU A 13 6.31 3.52 -53.86
C LEU A 13 5.27 4.19 -52.95
N ALA A 14 4.31 3.46 -52.40
CA ALA A 14 3.34 4.00 -51.43
C ALA A 14 3.85 3.96 -49.97
N GLY A 15 4.76 3.03 -49.65
CA GLY A 15 5.27 2.85 -48.28
C GLY A 15 6.36 3.84 -47.83
N ALA A 16 6.93 4.63 -48.74
CA ALA A 16 7.95 5.63 -48.42
C ALA A 16 7.39 7.06 -48.29
N ALA A 17 6.17 7.32 -48.79
CA ALA A 17 5.53 8.64 -48.73
C ALA A 17 4.56 8.80 -47.54
N THR A 18 4.16 7.70 -46.88
CA THR A 18 3.23 7.73 -45.73
C THR A 18 3.92 7.99 -44.39
N ALA A 19 5.24 7.83 -44.29
CA ALA A 19 5.97 8.01 -43.03
C ALA A 19 5.99 9.46 -42.51
N GLN A 20 5.71 10.46 -43.35
CA GLN A 20 5.72 11.88 -42.95
C GLN A 20 4.34 12.46 -42.56
N TRP A 21 3.26 11.69 -42.67
CA TRP A 21 1.90 12.17 -42.40
C TRP A 21 1.36 11.67 -41.04
N LYS A 22 2.03 12.02 -39.94
CA LYS A 22 1.41 11.93 -38.60
C LYS A 22 0.42 13.11 -38.48
N ASN A 23 -0.84 12.90 -38.86
CA ASN A 23 -1.84 13.95 -39.11
C ASN A 23 -2.56 14.50 -37.87
N GLN A 24 -2.33 13.97 -36.67
CA GLN A 24 -2.90 14.51 -35.42
C GLN A 24 -1.80 15.01 -34.50
N LEU A 25 -1.87 16.30 -34.13
CA LEU A 25 -1.12 16.82 -33.00
C LEU A 25 -1.54 16.02 -31.76
N PRO A 26 -0.60 15.57 -30.91
CA PRO A 26 -0.96 14.91 -29.68
C PRO A 26 -1.78 15.87 -28.80
N ALA A 27 -2.68 15.33 -27.99
CA ALA A 27 -3.37 16.12 -26.99
C ALA A 27 -2.38 16.62 -25.92
N ILE A 28 -2.72 17.73 -25.27
CA ILE A 28 -1.98 18.22 -24.10
C ILE A 28 -1.98 17.14 -23.03
N GLN A 29 -0.84 16.94 -22.37
CA GLN A 29 -0.71 15.99 -21.26
C GLN A 29 0.07 16.65 -20.13
N ILE A 30 -0.30 16.30 -18.90
CA ILE A 30 0.24 16.86 -17.65
C ILE A 30 0.86 15.73 -16.84
N LYS A 31 1.96 16.01 -16.16
CA LYS A 31 2.69 15.01 -15.37
C LYS A 31 3.36 15.59 -14.12
N LYS A 32 2.79 15.27 -12.95
CA LYS A 32 3.26 15.69 -11.62
C LYS A 32 4.60 15.02 -11.25
N THR A 33 5.45 15.70 -10.47
CA THR A 33 6.87 15.33 -10.32
C THR A 33 7.23 14.25 -9.30
N GLN A 34 8.40 13.64 -9.55
CA GLN A 34 9.15 12.78 -8.65
C GLN A 34 10.63 13.23 -8.65
N GLY A 35 11.15 13.69 -7.51
CA GLY A 35 12.58 13.93 -7.26
C GLY A 35 13.27 15.06 -8.06
N GLY A 36 13.87 16.02 -7.36
CA GLY A 36 14.63 17.12 -7.96
C GLY A 36 16.11 16.82 -8.21
N ALA A 37 16.76 17.72 -8.95
CA ALA A 37 18.22 17.78 -8.97
C ALA A 37 18.71 18.10 -7.54
N ILE A 38 19.85 17.53 -7.15
CA ILE A 38 20.39 17.66 -5.79
C ILE A 38 21.72 18.39 -5.85
N CYS A 39 21.83 19.47 -5.09
CA CYS A 39 23.08 20.18 -4.87
C CYS A 39 23.81 19.63 -3.64
N TYR A 40 25.11 19.33 -3.78
CA TYR A 40 25.94 18.76 -2.72
C TYR A 40 26.93 19.78 -2.14
N HIS A 41 27.17 19.67 -0.84
CA HIS A 41 28.19 20.44 -0.14
C HIS A 41 29.60 19.90 -0.40
N LYS A 42 30.57 20.80 -0.65
CA LYS A 42 32.01 20.51 -0.52
C LYS A 42 32.63 21.36 0.61
N PRO A 43 33.44 20.78 1.52
CA PRO A 43 33.87 21.45 2.75
C PRO A 43 34.96 22.52 2.55
N GLU A 44 35.61 22.58 1.39
CA GLU A 44 36.70 23.52 1.11
C GLU A 44 36.21 24.98 1.06
N ASN A 45 36.98 25.89 1.67
CA ASN A 45 36.76 27.33 1.53
C ASN A 45 37.39 27.82 0.21
N SER A 46 36.58 28.26 -0.76
CA SER A 46 37.13 28.78 -2.03
C SER A 46 37.18 30.32 -2.11
N ASN A 47 36.45 31.03 -1.23
CA ASN A 47 36.35 32.50 -1.17
C ASN A 47 35.93 33.15 -2.51
N LEU A 48 35.23 32.42 -3.38
CA LEU A 48 34.70 32.95 -4.62
C LEU A 48 33.52 33.89 -4.34
N ILE A 49 33.58 35.13 -4.86
CA ILE A 49 32.48 36.10 -4.78
C ILE A 49 32.08 36.51 -6.19
N ILE A 50 30.87 36.16 -6.59
CA ILE A 50 30.21 36.59 -7.83
C ILE A 50 29.06 37.54 -7.45
N PRO A 51 29.15 38.84 -7.79
CA PRO A 51 28.14 39.81 -7.41
C PRO A 51 26.84 39.64 -8.19
N PRO A 52 25.70 40.17 -7.70
CA PRO A 52 24.45 40.19 -8.43
C PRO A 52 24.55 40.78 -9.84
N PRO A 53 23.68 40.36 -10.77
CA PRO A 53 23.63 40.93 -12.12
C PRO A 53 23.39 42.44 -12.11
N ALA A 54 23.93 43.14 -13.11
CA ALA A 54 23.74 44.58 -13.26
C ALA A 54 22.26 44.98 -13.33
N ALA A 55 21.41 44.14 -13.95
CA ALA A 55 19.97 44.38 -14.03
C ALA A 55 19.31 44.44 -12.64
N TYR A 56 19.65 43.48 -11.76
CA TYR A 56 19.21 43.46 -10.37
C TYR A 56 19.69 44.71 -9.61
N GLU A 57 20.97 45.09 -9.75
CA GLU A 57 21.56 46.25 -9.08
C GLU A 57 20.92 47.58 -9.50
N VAL A 58 20.60 47.72 -10.79
CA VAL A 58 19.91 48.90 -11.32
C VAL A 58 18.48 48.96 -10.80
N TRP A 59 17.76 47.84 -10.80
CA TRP A 59 16.41 47.75 -10.27
C TRP A 59 16.34 48.05 -8.76
N LYS A 60 17.27 47.53 -7.95
CA LYS A 60 17.30 47.84 -6.51
C LYS A 60 17.56 49.32 -6.21
N ARG A 61 18.26 50.05 -7.09
CA ARG A 61 18.47 51.51 -6.96
C ARG A 61 17.29 52.33 -7.45
N SER A 62 16.51 51.80 -8.39
CA SER A 62 15.32 52.45 -8.94
C SER A 62 14.29 51.39 -9.34
N ALA A 63 13.20 51.28 -8.57
CA ALA A 63 12.16 50.28 -8.83
C ALA A 63 11.55 50.39 -10.25
N SER A 64 11.52 51.61 -10.83
CA SER A 64 11.05 51.85 -12.20
C SER A 64 11.99 51.31 -13.28
N ALA A 65 13.18 50.84 -12.92
CA ALA A 65 14.16 50.26 -13.82
C ALA A 65 14.07 48.72 -13.90
N LYS A 66 13.05 48.09 -13.28
CA LYS A 66 12.72 46.68 -13.53
C LYS A 66 12.25 46.54 -14.97
N THR A 67 13.10 46.00 -15.85
CA THR A 67 12.80 45.89 -17.28
C THR A 67 12.13 44.57 -17.66
N ASN A 68 12.22 43.55 -16.80
CA ASN A 68 11.63 42.23 -17.01
C ASN A 68 10.55 42.02 -15.94
N ALA A 69 9.33 41.70 -16.35
CA ALA A 69 8.18 41.65 -15.46
C ALA A 69 7.76 40.20 -15.18
N THR A 70 8.53 39.47 -14.37
CA THR A 70 8.08 38.20 -13.78
C THR A 70 7.68 38.41 -12.33
N VAL A 71 6.50 37.91 -11.99
CA VAL A 71 6.01 37.80 -10.61
C VAL A 71 6.33 36.40 -10.12
N PHE A 72 6.99 36.31 -8.97
CA PHE A 72 7.17 35.05 -8.26
C PHE A 72 6.31 35.06 -7.01
N GLU A 73 5.55 34.01 -6.80
CA GLU A 73 4.73 33.79 -5.61
C GLU A 73 5.35 32.63 -4.84
N VAL A 74 5.80 32.88 -3.61
CA VAL A 74 6.53 31.86 -2.83
C VAL A 74 5.75 31.51 -1.57
N GLU A 75 5.43 30.24 -1.44
CA GLU A 75 4.94 29.66 -0.21
C GLU A 75 6.12 29.08 0.59
N TYR A 76 6.26 29.53 1.84
CA TYR A 76 7.35 29.11 2.72
C TYR A 76 6.85 28.18 3.83
N VAL A 77 7.37 26.95 3.86
CA VAL A 77 7.11 25.97 4.92
C VAL A 77 8.36 25.82 5.80
N ASN A 78 8.22 26.09 7.10
CA ASN A 78 9.25 25.91 8.14
C ASN A 78 10.54 26.77 8.03
N PHE A 79 10.58 27.79 7.18
CA PHE A 79 11.73 28.72 7.10
C PHE A 79 11.75 29.74 8.27
N SER A 80 12.95 30.07 8.77
CA SER A 80 13.16 31.26 9.63
C SER A 80 13.10 32.56 8.83
N ASP A 81 12.95 33.70 9.49
CA ASP A 81 12.86 35.01 8.82
C ASP A 81 14.15 35.36 8.06
N GLU A 82 15.32 35.02 8.60
CA GLU A 82 16.61 35.22 7.93
C GLU A 82 16.75 34.34 6.69
N ALA A 83 16.29 33.09 6.78
CA ALA A 83 16.30 32.17 5.65
C ALA A 83 15.31 32.60 4.56
N LYS A 84 14.12 33.10 4.92
CA LYS A 84 13.16 33.73 3.98
C LYS A 84 13.79 34.94 3.29
N ALA A 85 14.50 35.81 4.02
CA ALA A 85 15.16 36.97 3.43
C ALA A 85 16.25 36.58 2.42
N ALA A 86 17.04 35.54 2.74
CA ALA A 86 18.03 34.98 1.82
C ALA A 86 17.36 34.35 0.57
N PHE A 87 16.27 33.62 0.74
CA PHE A 87 15.51 33.05 -0.37
C PHE A 87 14.94 34.16 -1.27
N GLN A 88 14.29 35.16 -0.67
CA GLN A 88 13.69 36.28 -1.40
C GLN A 88 14.74 37.05 -2.21
N LYS A 89 15.98 37.15 -1.72
CA LYS A 89 17.09 37.75 -2.49
C LYS A 89 17.35 36.98 -3.79
N ALA A 90 17.31 35.65 -3.79
CA ALA A 90 17.49 34.83 -4.99
C ALA A 90 16.30 34.97 -5.96
N VAL A 91 15.07 34.98 -5.44
CA VAL A 91 13.85 35.25 -6.22
C VAL A 91 13.89 36.62 -6.88
N ASP A 92 14.30 37.64 -6.12
CA ASP A 92 14.46 39.01 -6.60
C ASP A 92 15.46 39.09 -7.77
N ILE A 93 16.56 38.34 -7.70
CA ILE A 93 17.54 38.22 -8.80
C ILE A 93 16.86 37.58 -10.03
N TRP A 94 16.24 36.41 -9.92
CA TRP A 94 15.56 35.76 -11.03
C TRP A 94 14.47 36.64 -11.66
N SER A 95 13.68 37.32 -10.83
CA SER A 95 12.61 38.23 -11.28
C SER A 95 13.12 39.40 -12.12
N SER A 96 14.43 39.71 -12.07
CA SER A 96 15.07 40.73 -12.88
C SER A 96 15.69 40.19 -14.18
N LEU A 97 15.80 38.87 -14.33
CA LEU A 97 16.53 38.21 -15.41
C LEU A 97 15.63 37.54 -16.45
N ILE A 98 14.46 37.03 -16.06
CA ILE A 98 13.51 36.37 -16.96
C ILE A 98 12.21 37.16 -17.10
N GLU A 99 11.46 36.93 -18.18
CA GLU A 99 10.18 37.57 -18.49
C GLU A 99 9.10 36.48 -18.62
N SER A 100 8.00 36.62 -17.88
CA SER A 100 6.82 35.74 -17.94
C SER A 100 5.55 36.57 -17.85
N PRO A 101 4.58 36.38 -18.75
CA PRO A 101 3.28 37.08 -18.70
C PRO A 101 2.36 36.55 -17.59
N VAL A 102 2.69 35.42 -16.97
CA VAL A 102 1.96 34.80 -15.84
C VAL A 102 2.89 34.60 -14.63
N PRO A 103 2.36 34.58 -13.40
CA PRO A 103 3.17 34.33 -12.19
C PRO A 103 3.90 32.98 -12.24
N ILE A 104 5.00 32.86 -11.50
CA ILE A 104 5.67 31.58 -11.23
C ILE A 104 5.55 31.27 -9.74
N ARG A 105 4.89 30.17 -9.40
CA ARG A 105 4.65 29.72 -8.02
C ARG A 105 5.73 28.77 -7.54
N ILE A 106 6.23 29.02 -6.32
CA ILE A 106 7.25 28.19 -5.69
C ILE A 106 6.75 27.71 -4.33
N LEU A 107 6.71 26.39 -4.13
CA LEU A 107 6.61 25.80 -2.80
C LEU A 107 8.02 25.52 -2.27
N ALA A 108 8.42 26.27 -1.22
CA ALA A 108 9.73 26.16 -0.60
C ALA A 108 9.63 25.51 0.80
N VAL A 109 10.25 24.33 0.96
CA VAL A 109 10.19 23.54 2.20
C VAL A 109 11.55 23.47 2.90
N TRP A 110 11.61 23.94 4.14
CA TRP A 110 12.79 23.79 5.02
C TRP A 110 12.66 22.51 5.85
N GLN A 111 13.45 21.49 5.54
CA GLN A 111 13.30 20.16 6.17
C GLN A 111 14.61 19.40 6.34
N PRO A 112 14.69 18.43 7.29
CA PRO A 112 15.89 17.61 7.45
C PRO A 112 16.19 16.79 6.19
N ILE A 113 17.41 16.89 5.66
CA ILE A 113 17.90 16.04 4.55
C ILE A 113 19.16 15.31 5.01
N SER A 114 19.21 13.99 4.80
CA SER A 114 20.36 13.16 5.18
C SER A 114 21.55 13.34 4.21
N GLY A 115 22.78 13.21 4.73
CA GLY A 115 23.99 13.27 3.92
C GLY A 115 24.49 14.70 3.69
N SER A 116 25.20 14.91 2.59
CA SER A 116 25.83 16.20 2.24
C SER A 116 24.98 17.06 1.29
N ALA A 117 23.72 16.69 1.05
CA ALA A 117 22.81 17.48 0.22
C ALA A 117 22.45 18.80 0.92
N LEU A 118 22.59 19.91 0.22
CA LEU A 118 22.25 21.27 0.68
C LEU A 118 20.77 21.58 0.41
N GLY A 119 20.26 21.12 -0.73
CA GLY A 119 18.90 21.30 -1.18
C GLY A 119 18.65 20.60 -2.51
N GLY A 120 17.45 20.75 -3.03
CA GLY A 120 17.07 20.27 -4.34
C GLY A 120 15.79 20.92 -4.83
N ALA A 121 15.64 21.08 -6.14
CA ALA A 121 14.41 21.56 -6.75
C ALA A 121 14.05 20.81 -8.04
N SER A 122 12.76 20.84 -8.34
CA SER A 122 12.18 20.34 -9.58
C SER A 122 11.09 21.28 -10.06
N PRO A 123 10.73 21.23 -11.36
CA PRO A 123 9.42 21.68 -11.79
C PRO A 123 8.32 21.00 -10.94
N GLY A 124 7.20 21.66 -10.67
CA GLY A 124 6.09 21.04 -9.94
C GLY A 124 5.28 20.07 -10.82
N THR A 125 5.20 20.36 -12.12
CA THR A 125 4.67 19.43 -13.13
C THR A 125 5.35 19.66 -14.47
N TYR A 126 5.12 18.75 -15.41
CA TYR A 126 5.54 18.85 -16.79
C TYR A 126 4.33 18.82 -17.72
N ILE A 127 4.34 19.69 -18.73
CA ILE A 127 3.30 19.80 -19.76
C ILE A 127 3.91 19.47 -21.12
N ARG A 128 3.22 18.69 -21.95
CA ARG A 128 3.62 18.49 -23.36
C ARG A 128 2.49 18.81 -24.33
N ASP A 129 2.89 19.03 -25.57
CA ASP A 129 2.00 19.19 -26.73
C ASP A 129 0.99 20.34 -26.64
N PHE A 130 1.31 21.35 -25.83
CA PHE A 130 0.57 22.61 -25.74
C PHE A 130 0.79 23.50 -26.98
N ASP A 131 -0.13 24.44 -27.18
CA ASP A 131 -0.05 25.36 -28.31
C ASP A 131 1.14 26.31 -28.19
N GLY A 132 2.11 26.20 -29.11
CA GLY A 132 3.36 26.97 -29.09
C GLY A 132 4.60 26.14 -28.76
N ALA A 133 4.45 24.88 -28.35
CA ALA A 133 5.57 23.96 -28.14
C ALA A 133 6.43 23.83 -29.43
N GLN A 134 7.71 24.17 -29.32
CA GLN A 134 8.65 24.12 -30.45
C GLN A 134 9.19 22.71 -30.71
N LYS A 135 9.21 21.86 -29.67
CA LYS A 135 9.49 20.43 -29.72
C LYS A 135 8.22 19.71 -29.30
N VAL A 136 7.57 19.01 -30.22
CA VAL A 136 6.37 18.21 -29.87
C VAL A 136 6.79 16.85 -29.33
N LEU A 137 5.91 16.17 -28.59
CA LEU A 137 6.22 14.95 -27.83
C LEU A 137 7.44 15.15 -26.91
N THR A 138 7.48 16.28 -26.22
CA THR A 138 8.55 16.68 -25.28
C THR A 138 7.91 17.28 -24.03
N TRP A 139 8.34 16.85 -22.86
CA TRP A 139 7.84 17.30 -21.56
C TRP A 139 8.50 18.61 -21.12
N TYR A 140 7.78 19.72 -21.21
CA TYR A 140 8.25 21.03 -20.76
C TYR A 140 7.98 21.22 -19.26
N PRO A 141 8.93 21.76 -18.49
CA PRO A 141 8.64 22.31 -17.16
C PRO A 141 7.45 23.26 -17.21
N VAL A 142 6.52 23.15 -16.26
CA VAL A 142 5.27 23.92 -16.30
C VAL A 142 5.48 25.42 -16.40
N ALA A 143 6.38 25.99 -15.58
CA ALA A 143 6.73 27.42 -15.65
C ALA A 143 7.18 27.87 -17.05
N LEU A 144 7.89 27.00 -17.79
CA LEU A 144 8.31 27.29 -19.17
C LEU A 144 7.14 27.15 -20.15
N ALA A 145 6.28 26.14 -19.99
CA ALA A 145 5.12 25.92 -20.85
C ALA A 145 4.11 27.08 -20.72
N GLU A 146 3.81 27.49 -19.50
CA GLU A 146 2.93 28.62 -19.18
C GLU A 146 3.49 29.95 -19.70
N LYS A 147 4.79 30.18 -19.51
CA LYS A 147 5.48 31.32 -20.11
C LYS A 147 5.32 31.33 -21.64
N MET A 148 5.46 30.18 -22.29
CA MET A 148 5.41 30.08 -23.76
C MET A 148 4.00 30.24 -24.33
N THR A 149 2.97 29.86 -23.57
CA THR A 149 1.54 30.00 -23.94
C THR A 149 0.96 31.35 -23.53
N GLY A 150 1.52 31.98 -22.50
CA GLY A 150 0.98 33.17 -21.86
C GLY A 150 -0.26 32.89 -21.01
N GLN A 151 -0.44 31.65 -20.55
CA GLN A 151 -1.60 31.18 -19.80
C GLN A 151 -1.15 30.21 -18.71
N GLU A 152 -1.90 30.16 -17.61
CA GLU A 152 -1.69 29.15 -16.55
C GLU A 152 -2.22 27.78 -17.02
N LEU A 153 -1.47 26.71 -16.78
CA LEU A 153 -1.72 25.36 -17.32
C LEU A 153 -1.90 24.28 -16.24
N ASN A 154 -1.60 24.59 -14.97
CA ASN A 154 -1.89 23.81 -13.77
C ASN A 154 -2.90 24.55 -12.87
N ASP A 155 -3.39 23.87 -11.82
CA ASP A 155 -4.24 24.50 -10.81
C ASP A 155 -3.49 25.66 -10.14
N ILE A 156 -4.23 26.70 -9.75
CA ILE A 156 -3.66 27.88 -9.10
C ILE A 156 -3.04 27.55 -7.72
N GLU A 157 -3.49 26.47 -7.09
CA GLU A 157 -2.94 25.98 -5.82
C GLU A 157 -1.73 25.04 -6.01
N ASP A 158 -1.47 24.56 -7.23
CA ASP A 158 -0.31 23.71 -7.54
C ASP A 158 0.94 24.59 -7.78
N PRO A 159 2.11 24.27 -7.19
CA PRO A 159 3.33 25.04 -7.44
C PRO A 159 3.94 24.73 -8.81
N ASP A 160 4.55 25.74 -9.44
CA ASP A 160 5.28 25.56 -10.70
C ASP A 160 6.70 25.03 -10.47
N ILE A 161 7.25 25.34 -9.29
CA ILE A 161 8.54 24.87 -8.80
C ILE A 161 8.37 24.34 -7.37
N PHE A 162 8.79 23.11 -7.14
CA PHE A 162 8.96 22.57 -5.80
C PHE A 162 10.44 22.62 -5.41
N ALA A 163 10.74 23.19 -4.25
CA ALA A 163 12.12 23.33 -3.75
C ALA A 163 12.23 22.96 -2.27
N GLN A 164 13.25 22.21 -1.90
CA GLN A 164 13.52 21.78 -0.54
C GLN A 164 14.96 22.06 -0.11
N PHE A 165 15.16 22.43 1.15
CA PHE A 165 16.47 22.84 1.68
C PHE A 165 16.75 22.22 3.05
N ASN A 166 18.01 21.81 3.26
CA ASN A 166 18.41 21.00 4.41
C ASN A 166 18.42 21.79 5.72
N SER A 167 17.41 21.60 6.55
CA SER A 167 17.29 22.24 7.87
C SER A 167 18.28 21.69 8.90
N SER A 168 18.87 20.52 8.67
CA SER A 168 19.84 19.87 9.56
C SER A 168 21.28 20.30 9.28
N PHE A 169 21.54 21.02 8.18
CA PHE A 169 22.86 21.55 7.86
C PHE A 169 23.16 22.76 8.76
N ALA A 170 24.10 22.62 9.70
CA ALA A 170 24.38 23.63 10.72
C ALA A 170 25.18 24.85 10.21
N ASP A 171 25.76 24.74 9.01
CA ASP A 171 26.75 25.68 8.49
C ASP A 171 26.20 26.63 7.42
N TRP A 172 24.93 27.02 7.54
CA TRP A 172 24.33 28.04 6.70
C TRP A 172 24.82 29.47 7.00
N SER A 173 25.01 30.26 5.94
CA SER A 173 25.02 31.72 5.94
C SER A 173 23.74 32.25 5.31
N PHE A 174 23.00 33.07 6.06
CA PHE A 174 21.78 33.74 5.59
C PHE A 174 22.03 35.19 5.14
N ARG A 175 23.29 35.57 4.91
CA ARG A 175 23.64 36.94 4.52
C ARG A 175 23.20 37.25 3.09
N THR A 176 22.74 38.48 2.87
CA THR A 176 22.27 38.95 1.55
C THR A 176 23.16 40.04 0.94
N ASP A 177 24.26 40.38 1.61
CA ASP A 177 25.16 41.48 1.28
C ASP A 177 26.37 41.08 0.43
N GLY A 178 26.46 39.81 0.04
CA GLY A 178 27.52 39.31 -0.83
C GLY A 178 28.86 39.08 -0.12
N VAL A 179 28.89 39.08 1.22
CA VAL A 179 30.12 38.85 2.01
C VAL A 179 30.25 37.38 2.41
N ALA A 180 31.33 36.74 1.98
CA ALA A 180 31.65 35.36 2.33
C ALA A 180 31.98 35.20 3.82
N ILE A 181 31.51 34.11 4.44
CA ILE A 181 31.88 33.70 5.80
C ILE A 181 32.63 32.36 5.71
N THR A 182 33.82 32.32 6.30
CA THR A 182 34.63 31.08 6.39
C THR A 182 33.84 29.97 7.09
N ASN A 183 33.88 28.76 6.52
CA ASN A 183 33.18 27.56 6.98
C ASN A 183 31.64 27.67 6.99
N LYS A 184 31.05 28.63 6.25
CA LYS A 184 29.60 28.70 6.04
C LYS A 184 29.26 28.67 4.56
N THR A 185 28.20 27.96 4.20
CA THR A 185 27.65 27.91 2.84
C THR A 185 26.56 28.96 2.66
N ASP A 186 26.61 29.71 1.56
CA ASP A 186 25.69 30.80 1.29
C ASP A 186 24.31 30.31 0.80
N LEU A 187 23.26 30.54 1.58
CA LEU A 187 21.92 30.07 1.23
C LEU A 187 21.37 30.75 -0.04
N VAL A 188 21.70 32.03 -0.27
CA VAL A 188 21.24 32.74 -1.48
C VAL A 188 21.75 32.03 -2.74
N SER A 189 23.02 31.60 -2.75
CA SER A 189 23.58 30.83 -3.85
C SER A 189 22.90 29.49 -4.07
N VAL A 190 22.63 28.73 -3.00
CA VAL A 190 21.93 27.44 -3.12
C VAL A 190 20.50 27.66 -3.65
N VAL A 191 19.74 28.61 -3.09
CA VAL A 191 18.38 28.90 -3.59
C VAL A 191 18.40 29.36 -5.05
N LEU A 192 19.35 30.23 -5.43
CA LEU A 192 19.47 30.72 -6.79
C LEU A 192 19.76 29.59 -7.79
N HIS A 193 20.61 28.64 -7.38
CA HIS A 193 20.92 27.42 -8.12
C HIS A 193 19.68 26.53 -8.29
N GLU A 194 18.99 26.23 -7.19
CA GLU A 194 17.81 25.34 -7.20
C GLU A 194 16.66 25.90 -8.04
N ILE A 195 16.39 27.20 -7.98
CA ILE A 195 15.39 27.83 -8.87
C ILE A 195 15.78 27.63 -10.34
N GLY A 196 17.08 27.61 -10.68
CA GLY A 196 17.56 27.30 -12.03
C GLY A 196 17.11 25.92 -12.52
N HIS A 197 17.11 24.91 -11.65
CA HIS A 197 16.57 23.57 -11.97
C HIS A 197 15.06 23.61 -12.17
N GLY A 198 14.33 24.30 -11.28
CA GLY A 198 12.88 24.51 -11.42
C GLY A 198 12.47 25.19 -12.73
N LEU A 199 13.29 26.14 -13.22
CA LEU A 199 13.08 26.81 -14.51
C LEU A 199 13.42 25.95 -15.74
N GLY A 200 13.97 24.74 -15.53
CA GLY A 200 14.11 23.73 -16.57
C GLY A 200 15.52 23.27 -16.90
N ILE A 201 16.55 23.67 -16.14
CA ILE A 201 17.89 23.06 -16.25
C ILE A 201 17.82 21.65 -15.63
N THR A 202 17.18 20.74 -16.34
CA THR A 202 16.86 19.37 -15.91
C THR A 202 16.94 18.44 -17.12
N LYS A 203 17.03 17.14 -16.88
CA LYS A 203 17.33 16.12 -17.90
C LYS A 203 16.34 14.97 -17.80
N ALA A 204 15.96 14.37 -18.93
CA ALA A 204 15.19 13.12 -18.92
C ALA A 204 16.10 11.89 -18.84
N TYR A 205 17.35 12.01 -19.28
CA TYR A 205 18.31 10.92 -19.33
C TYR A 205 18.64 10.32 -17.95
N ASP A 206 18.81 9.01 -17.87
CA ASP A 206 19.41 8.33 -16.71
C ASP A 206 20.37 7.23 -17.20
N ALA A 207 21.07 6.57 -16.30
CA ALA A 207 21.94 5.45 -16.63
C ALA A 207 21.74 4.29 -15.66
N SER A 208 21.46 3.11 -16.22
CA SER A 208 21.54 1.85 -15.50
C SER A 208 23.00 1.37 -15.41
N ALA A 209 23.20 0.19 -14.80
CA ALA A 209 24.51 -0.44 -14.77
C ALA A 209 25.10 -0.67 -16.18
N THR A 210 24.26 -0.92 -17.19
CA THR A 210 24.68 -1.31 -18.54
C THR A 210 24.24 -0.37 -19.65
N GLU A 211 23.15 0.37 -19.48
CA GLU A 211 22.54 1.18 -20.55
C GLU A 211 22.28 2.64 -20.11
N GLY A 212 22.30 3.55 -21.07
CA GLY A 212 21.76 4.90 -20.92
C GLY A 212 20.30 4.83 -21.32
N ILE A 213 19.44 5.41 -20.50
CA ILE A 213 17.99 5.31 -20.62
C ILE A 213 17.37 6.72 -20.58
N ILE A 214 16.08 6.81 -20.92
CA ILE A 214 15.23 7.89 -20.45
C ILE A 214 14.58 7.38 -19.17
N SER A 215 14.56 8.18 -18.11
CA SER A 215 13.88 7.81 -16.87
C SER A 215 12.44 7.38 -17.15
N ASP A 216 12.01 6.26 -16.57
CA ASP A 216 10.65 5.72 -16.72
C ASP A 216 9.58 6.76 -16.40
N PHE A 217 9.91 7.71 -15.52
CA PHE A 217 9.13 8.91 -15.30
C PHE A 217 8.72 9.48 -16.65
N PHE A 218 9.62 9.93 -17.53
CA PHE A 218 9.25 10.61 -18.77
C PHE A 218 8.63 9.70 -19.85
N SER A 219 8.34 8.44 -19.57
CA SER A 219 7.67 7.50 -20.47
C SER A 219 8.36 7.39 -21.83
N GLY A 220 9.70 7.38 -21.82
CA GLY A 220 10.52 7.32 -23.03
C GLY A 220 10.54 8.62 -23.85
N LEU A 221 10.12 9.76 -23.31
CA LEU A 221 10.16 11.06 -23.99
C LEU A 221 11.16 12.03 -23.33
N HIS A 222 11.59 13.03 -24.10
CA HIS A 222 12.58 14.01 -23.67
C HIS A 222 12.01 15.24 -22.98
N VAL A 223 12.90 16.03 -22.35
CA VAL A 223 12.65 17.42 -21.93
C VAL A 223 13.36 18.41 -22.88
N PRO A 224 12.99 19.71 -22.93
CA PRO A 224 13.60 20.68 -23.86
C PRO A 224 15.12 20.73 -23.80
N TYR A 225 15.70 20.58 -22.61
CA TYR A 225 17.15 20.58 -22.38
C TYR A 225 17.88 19.48 -23.16
N ASP A 226 17.32 18.27 -23.25
CA ASP A 226 17.94 17.12 -23.90
C ASP A 226 18.20 17.35 -25.40
N HIS A 227 17.32 18.12 -26.05
CA HIS A 227 17.39 18.44 -27.49
C HIS A 227 18.62 19.27 -27.85
N PHE A 228 19.33 19.84 -26.88
CA PHE A 228 20.54 20.64 -27.08
C PHE A 228 21.82 19.91 -26.69
N LEU A 229 21.73 18.69 -26.15
CA LEU A 229 22.90 17.92 -25.75
C LEU A 229 23.59 17.27 -26.95
N GLU A 230 24.91 17.41 -27.05
CA GLU A 230 25.75 16.77 -28.07
C GLU A 230 27.06 16.24 -27.48
N ASN A 231 27.62 15.21 -28.10
CA ASN A 231 28.94 14.69 -27.74
C ASN A 231 30.08 15.49 -28.41
N ASN A 232 31.33 15.14 -28.09
CA ASN A 232 32.51 15.81 -28.67
C ASN A 232 32.70 15.61 -30.20
N SER A 233 31.85 14.82 -30.86
CA SER A 233 31.82 14.67 -32.32
C SER A 233 30.71 15.49 -32.98
N ASP A 234 30.11 16.45 -32.27
CA ASP A 234 28.97 17.28 -32.71
C ASP A 234 27.71 16.43 -33.05
N VAL A 235 27.58 15.24 -32.45
CA VAL A 235 26.38 14.39 -32.60
C VAL A 235 25.40 14.71 -31.47
N ASN A 236 24.22 15.20 -31.84
CA ASN A 236 23.12 15.44 -30.91
C ASN A 236 22.60 14.12 -30.32
N LEU A 237 22.37 14.08 -29.01
CA LEU A 237 22.01 12.84 -28.33
C LEU A 237 20.67 12.26 -28.78
N VAL A 238 19.63 13.08 -28.89
CA VAL A 238 18.28 12.64 -29.33
C VAL A 238 18.33 12.09 -30.75
N GLN A 239 19.08 12.73 -31.66
CA GLN A 239 19.13 12.35 -33.07
C GLN A 239 20.11 11.20 -33.37
N GLY A 240 21.10 10.98 -32.51
CA GLY A 240 22.23 10.07 -32.77
C GLY A 240 22.15 8.74 -32.04
N PHE A 241 21.29 8.61 -31.03
CA PHE A 241 21.26 7.46 -30.14
C PHE A 241 19.83 7.06 -29.81
N ASN A 242 19.62 5.76 -29.57
CA ASN A 242 18.34 5.20 -29.15
C ASN A 242 18.45 4.76 -27.67
N PRO A 243 17.65 5.28 -26.74
CA PRO A 243 17.46 4.70 -25.42
C PRO A 243 16.48 3.50 -25.46
N PRO A 244 16.65 2.48 -24.60
CA PRO A 244 17.85 2.21 -23.81
C PRO A 244 19.01 1.70 -24.70
N SER A 245 20.24 2.17 -24.47
CA SER A 245 21.42 1.58 -25.13
C SER A 245 22.74 1.78 -24.39
N THR A 246 23.66 0.82 -24.60
CA THR A 246 25.04 0.88 -24.10
C THR A 246 25.84 2.02 -24.72
N THR A 247 25.57 2.37 -25.98
CA THR A 247 26.24 3.47 -26.70
C THR A 247 25.83 4.83 -26.15
N LEU A 248 24.55 5.01 -25.81
CA LEU A 248 24.08 6.20 -25.08
C LEU A 248 24.75 6.28 -23.71
N ARG A 249 24.79 5.17 -22.94
CA ARG A 249 25.46 5.14 -21.63
C ARG A 249 26.88 5.68 -21.67
N ALA A 250 27.64 5.27 -22.69
CA ALA A 250 29.02 5.71 -22.86
C ALA A 250 29.14 7.24 -23.05
N GLN A 251 28.11 7.90 -23.59
CA GLN A 251 28.06 9.37 -23.66
C GLN A 251 27.72 9.97 -22.29
N LEU A 252 26.70 9.43 -21.62
CA LEU A 252 26.22 9.93 -20.32
C LEU A 252 27.27 9.80 -19.20
N THR A 253 28.22 8.88 -19.34
CA THR A 253 29.32 8.66 -18.39
C THR A 253 30.71 8.89 -19.00
N GLY A 254 30.80 9.63 -20.10
CA GLY A 254 32.03 9.76 -20.90
C GLY A 254 32.90 10.97 -20.59
N GLY A 255 32.42 11.92 -19.79
CA GLY A 255 33.10 13.19 -19.49
C GLY A 255 33.10 14.21 -20.63
N GLU A 256 32.50 13.88 -21.78
CA GLU A 256 32.63 14.62 -23.04
C GLU A 256 31.25 14.95 -23.64
N LEU A 257 30.38 15.52 -22.79
CA LEU A 257 29.04 15.97 -23.13
C LEU A 257 28.95 17.49 -23.09
N PHE A 258 28.19 18.08 -24.01
CA PHE A 258 28.07 19.51 -24.15
C PHE A 258 26.64 19.96 -24.46
N PHE A 259 26.26 21.14 -23.99
CA PHE A 259 25.04 21.82 -24.41
C PHE A 259 25.36 22.81 -25.52
N LYS A 260 24.72 22.66 -26.68
CA LYS A 260 24.89 23.54 -27.83
C LYS A 260 23.88 24.67 -27.81
N SER A 261 24.37 25.89 -27.66
CA SER A 261 23.57 27.11 -27.83
C SER A 261 23.80 27.71 -29.24
N PRO A 262 22.80 27.72 -30.13
CA PRO A 262 22.85 28.45 -31.41
C PRO A 262 23.11 29.95 -31.26
N LEU A 263 22.89 30.53 -30.07
CA LEU A 263 23.02 31.96 -29.74
C LEU A 263 24.45 32.44 -29.47
N LEU A 264 25.44 31.54 -29.50
CA LEU A 264 26.86 31.88 -29.32
C LEU A 264 27.60 31.73 -30.68
N PRO A 265 28.76 32.37 -30.92
CA PRO A 265 29.61 32.11 -32.09
C PRO A 265 30.72 31.06 -31.83
N LYS A 266 30.81 29.99 -32.65
CA LYS A 266 31.75 28.84 -32.51
C LYS A 266 33.26 29.19 -32.43
N THR A 267 33.64 30.45 -32.63
CA THR A 267 35.04 30.91 -32.65
C THR A 267 35.06 32.40 -32.30
N PRO A 268 35.91 32.88 -31.37
CA PRO A 268 36.99 32.17 -30.65
C PRO A 268 36.56 31.50 -29.33
N ILE A 269 35.30 31.58 -28.92
CA ILE A 269 34.78 30.94 -27.70
C ILE A 269 34.06 29.64 -28.11
N ASP A 270 34.38 28.51 -27.47
CA ASP A 270 33.66 27.25 -27.69
C ASP A 270 32.19 27.43 -27.25
N ASN A 271 31.27 27.31 -28.21
CA ASN A 271 29.81 27.51 -28.10
C ASN A 271 29.07 26.49 -27.22
N ARG A 272 29.84 25.55 -26.69
CA ARG A 272 29.38 24.30 -26.15
C ARG A 272 29.64 24.36 -24.66
N ALA A 273 28.59 24.53 -23.87
CA ALA A 273 28.71 24.50 -22.42
C ALA A 273 29.08 23.07 -22.02
N LYS A 274 30.25 22.85 -21.43
CA LYS A 274 30.64 21.50 -21.00
C LYS A 274 29.72 21.05 -19.86
N ILE A 275 29.13 19.88 -20.01
CA ILE A 275 28.14 19.33 -19.07
C ILE A 275 28.81 18.29 -18.18
N TYR A 276 28.44 18.29 -16.90
CA TYR A 276 28.94 17.35 -15.91
C TYR A 276 28.45 15.92 -16.21
N ALA A 277 29.30 15.13 -16.85
CA ALA A 277 29.04 13.73 -17.22
C ALA A 277 30.12 12.79 -16.63
N PRO A 278 30.20 12.64 -15.29
CA PRO A 278 31.24 11.86 -14.63
C PRO A 278 31.22 10.37 -15.02
N ALA A 279 32.35 9.69 -14.85
CA ALA A 279 32.46 8.25 -15.13
C ALA A 279 31.47 7.40 -14.29
N ASN A 280 31.21 7.83 -13.05
CA ASN A 280 30.18 7.27 -12.21
C ASN A 280 28.94 8.18 -12.31
N PHE A 281 27.88 7.68 -12.96
CA PHE A 281 26.65 8.42 -13.08
C PHE A 281 26.02 8.67 -11.70
N GLN A 282 25.59 9.90 -11.47
CA GLN A 282 24.94 10.35 -10.24
C GLN A 282 23.55 10.87 -10.64
N SER A 283 22.49 10.13 -10.36
CA SER A 283 21.16 10.44 -10.92
C SER A 283 20.69 11.87 -10.61
N GLY A 284 20.99 12.39 -9.41
CA GLY A 284 20.66 13.76 -9.00
C GLY A 284 21.59 14.87 -9.50
N SER A 285 22.70 14.57 -10.18
CA SER A 285 23.67 15.61 -10.60
C SER A 285 24.20 15.46 -12.03
N SER A 286 24.41 14.25 -12.52
CA SER A 286 24.91 14.02 -13.88
C SER A 286 23.95 14.63 -14.90
N ILE A 287 24.52 15.31 -15.89
CA ILE A 287 23.85 15.92 -17.05
C ILE A 287 23.02 17.17 -16.75
N ALA A 288 22.55 17.34 -15.51
CA ALA A 288 21.80 18.52 -15.05
C ALA A 288 22.70 19.71 -14.63
N HIS A 289 24.03 19.56 -14.66
CA HIS A 289 24.97 20.59 -14.20
C HIS A 289 26.04 20.92 -15.25
N LEU A 290 26.60 22.12 -15.13
CA LEU A 290 27.84 22.51 -15.79
C LEU A 290 29.02 21.74 -15.19
N ASP A 291 30.03 21.46 -16.02
CA ASP A 291 31.22 20.72 -15.59
C ASP A 291 32.01 21.48 -14.51
N GLU A 292 32.12 20.88 -13.32
CA GLU A 292 32.81 21.47 -12.16
C GLU A 292 34.25 21.88 -12.48
N ASN A 293 35.02 21.02 -13.15
CA ASN A 293 36.44 21.29 -13.44
C ASN A 293 36.62 22.46 -14.42
N THR A 294 35.65 22.66 -15.30
CA THR A 294 35.68 23.72 -16.32
C THR A 294 35.24 25.07 -15.76
N TYR A 295 34.21 25.09 -14.90
CA TYR A 295 33.53 26.33 -14.53
C TYR A 295 33.71 26.76 -13.08
N ASN A 296 34.22 25.90 -12.19
CA ASN A 296 34.52 26.30 -10.81
C ASN A 296 35.50 27.50 -10.79
N GLY A 297 35.23 28.48 -9.93
CA GLY A 297 36.01 29.73 -9.85
C GLY A 297 35.77 30.73 -10.98
N THR A 298 34.81 30.49 -11.88
CA THR A 298 34.47 31.38 -12.99
C THR A 298 33.13 32.09 -12.78
N PRO A 299 32.79 33.12 -13.57
CA PRO A 299 31.46 33.75 -13.52
C PRO A 299 30.26 32.84 -13.83
N ASN A 300 30.48 31.60 -14.32
CA ASN A 300 29.43 30.62 -14.61
C ASN A 300 29.44 29.44 -13.61
N ALA A 301 30.08 29.61 -12.45
CA ALA A 301 30.21 28.55 -11.45
C ALA A 301 28.89 28.18 -10.76
N LEU A 302 27.83 29.00 -10.83
CA LEU A 302 26.62 28.77 -10.06
C LEU A 302 26.02 27.38 -10.30
N MET A 303 25.86 26.96 -11.56
CA MET A 303 25.19 25.69 -11.92
C MET A 303 26.15 24.50 -12.02
N THR A 304 27.27 24.51 -11.30
CA THR A 304 28.11 23.31 -11.13
C THR A 304 27.59 22.45 -9.97
N PRO A 305 27.89 21.14 -9.89
CA PRO A 305 27.22 20.22 -8.96
C PRO A 305 27.58 20.39 -7.48
N PHE A 306 28.58 21.21 -7.14
CA PHE A 306 29.08 21.34 -5.78
C PHE A 306 29.24 22.81 -5.36
N ILE A 307 28.60 23.19 -4.24
CA ILE A 307 28.77 24.51 -3.63
C ILE A 307 29.61 24.39 -2.36
N GLY A 308 30.69 25.14 -2.33
CA GLY A 308 31.70 25.16 -1.27
C GLY A 308 31.35 26.04 -0.06
N SER A 309 32.16 25.94 0.99
CA SER A 309 32.16 26.95 2.04
C SER A 309 32.73 28.27 1.51
N ALA A 310 32.21 29.41 2.00
CA ALA A 310 32.63 30.74 1.57
C ALA A 310 32.51 31.00 0.05
N GLU A 311 31.68 30.23 -0.66
CA GLU A 311 31.26 30.50 -2.04
C GLU A 311 29.99 31.36 -2.04
N VAL A 312 30.11 32.58 -2.54
CA VAL A 312 29.00 33.53 -2.65
C VAL A 312 28.80 33.86 -4.11
N MET A 313 27.90 33.13 -4.75
CA MET A 313 27.57 33.20 -6.17
C MET A 313 26.15 33.77 -6.35
N HIS A 314 26.02 35.09 -6.48
CA HIS A 314 24.70 35.74 -6.59
C HIS A 314 24.32 36.04 -8.04
N ASN A 315 24.82 35.27 -9.02
CA ASN A 315 24.55 35.46 -10.45
C ASN A 315 24.55 34.11 -11.18
N PRO A 316 23.50 33.76 -11.96
CA PRO A 316 23.45 32.51 -12.74
C PRO A 316 24.51 32.40 -13.85
N GLY A 317 25.07 33.52 -14.29
CA GLY A 317 26.06 33.56 -15.35
C GLY A 317 25.44 33.55 -16.75
N THR A 318 26.20 34.06 -17.73
CA THR A 318 25.72 34.23 -19.11
C THR A 318 25.45 32.92 -19.82
N MET A 319 26.14 31.83 -19.43
CA MET A 319 25.97 30.53 -20.07
C MET A 319 24.58 29.95 -19.79
N VAL A 320 24.20 29.90 -18.51
CA VAL A 320 22.89 29.40 -18.05
C VAL A 320 21.76 30.23 -18.67
N MET A 321 21.91 31.55 -18.69
CA MET A 321 20.91 32.45 -19.28
C MET A 321 20.69 32.20 -20.78
N ARG A 322 21.73 31.82 -21.54
CA ARG A 322 21.62 31.46 -22.96
C ARG A 322 20.99 30.09 -23.17
N MET A 323 21.32 29.12 -22.32
CA MET A 323 20.67 27.80 -22.33
C MET A 323 19.16 27.93 -22.12
N LEU A 324 18.74 28.72 -21.12
CA LEU A 324 17.32 29.01 -20.87
C LEU A 324 16.66 29.72 -22.07
N ALA A 325 17.34 30.68 -22.70
CA ALA A 325 16.83 31.38 -23.87
C ALA A 325 16.55 30.41 -25.03
N ASP A 326 17.46 29.47 -25.30
CA ASP A 326 17.31 28.44 -26.33
C ASP A 326 16.17 27.46 -26.05
N MET A 327 15.93 27.13 -24.78
CA MET A 327 14.83 26.24 -24.39
C MET A 327 13.44 26.89 -24.56
N GLY A 328 13.34 28.22 -24.52
CA GLY A 328 12.10 28.95 -24.76
C GLY A 328 11.84 30.14 -23.83
N TRP A 329 12.72 30.42 -22.87
CA TRP A 329 12.57 31.61 -21.99
C TRP A 329 12.70 32.94 -22.74
N VAL A 330 13.25 32.92 -23.95
CA VAL A 330 13.14 34.01 -24.94
C VAL A 330 12.43 33.46 -26.17
N ASN A 331 11.22 33.90 -26.48
CA ASN A 331 10.35 33.31 -27.50
C ASN A 331 9.46 34.34 -28.21
N THR A 332 9.03 33.97 -29.42
CA THR A 332 7.91 34.59 -30.15
C THR A 332 6.77 33.58 -30.27
N GLN A 333 5.66 33.83 -29.60
CA GLN A 333 4.44 33.05 -29.75
C GLN A 333 3.78 33.34 -31.10
N ILE A 334 3.49 32.27 -31.85
CA ILE A 334 2.74 32.32 -33.11
C ILE A 334 1.28 31.99 -32.80
N ILE A 335 0.41 33.00 -32.80
CA ILE A 335 -1.02 32.85 -32.54
C ILE A 335 -1.74 32.67 -33.88
N HIS A 336 -2.32 31.49 -34.09
CA HIS A 336 -3.04 31.13 -35.30
C HIS A 336 -4.06 30.02 -35.02
N THR A 337 -5.28 30.20 -35.51
CA THR A 337 -6.34 29.19 -35.48
C THR A 337 -6.27 28.33 -36.73
N LYS A 338 -6.15 27.02 -36.53
CA LYS A 338 -6.14 26.03 -37.61
C LYS A 338 -7.37 26.21 -38.52
N ILE A 339 -7.15 26.24 -39.84
CA ILE A 339 -8.22 26.13 -40.85
C ILE A 339 -9.01 24.82 -40.64
N PRO A 340 -10.36 24.85 -40.48
CA PRO A 340 -11.18 23.66 -40.37
C PRO A 340 -11.30 22.95 -41.74
N ASN A 341 -11.80 21.71 -41.76
CA ASN A 341 -12.18 21.12 -43.04
C ASN A 341 -13.29 21.96 -43.68
N THR A 342 -13.35 21.95 -45.00
CA THR A 342 -14.25 22.83 -45.74
C THR A 342 -14.71 22.20 -47.04
N GLU A 343 -15.94 22.49 -47.45
CA GLU A 343 -16.43 22.09 -48.77
C GLU A 343 -16.10 23.12 -49.86
N ASN A 344 -15.52 24.26 -49.49
CA ASN A 344 -15.02 25.24 -50.43
C ASN A 344 -13.78 24.67 -51.14
N VAL A 345 -13.90 24.37 -52.43
CA VAL A 345 -12.78 23.92 -53.27
C VAL A 345 -12.35 24.98 -54.29
N SER A 346 -12.97 26.17 -54.28
CA SER A 346 -12.88 27.14 -55.39
C SER A 346 -12.24 28.48 -55.01
N THR A 347 -12.23 28.86 -53.74
CA THR A 347 -11.68 30.15 -53.30
C THR A 347 -10.49 29.95 -52.35
N PRO A 348 -9.43 30.79 -52.42
CA PRO A 348 -8.26 30.67 -51.57
C PRO A 348 -8.58 30.71 -50.07
N TYR A 349 -7.80 29.99 -49.27
CA TYR A 349 -7.98 29.90 -47.81
C TYR A 349 -7.08 30.92 -47.10
N PRO A 350 -7.66 31.89 -46.36
CA PRO A 350 -6.88 32.89 -45.64
C PRO A 350 -6.19 32.26 -44.42
N VAL A 351 -4.91 32.58 -44.25
CA VAL A 351 -4.12 32.29 -43.05
C VAL A 351 -3.80 33.63 -42.40
N VAL A 352 -4.32 33.85 -41.20
CA VAL A 352 -4.05 35.05 -40.39
C VAL A 352 -3.25 34.64 -39.16
N VAL A 353 -2.18 35.38 -38.89
CA VAL A 353 -1.23 35.10 -37.82
C VAL A 353 -1.02 36.37 -37.00
N THR A 354 -1.07 36.25 -35.69
CA THR A 354 -0.64 37.32 -34.77
C THR A 354 0.61 36.86 -34.03
N LEU A 355 1.62 37.71 -33.96
CA LEU A 355 2.86 37.41 -33.25
C LEU A 355 2.90 38.16 -31.93
N ASN A 356 3.25 37.45 -30.86
CA ASN A 356 3.53 38.02 -29.55
C ASN A 356 4.96 37.64 -29.15
N SER A 357 5.82 38.61 -28.85
CA SER A 357 7.24 38.35 -28.56
C SER A 357 7.65 39.00 -27.27
N ASP A 358 8.58 38.35 -26.57
CA ASP A 358 9.26 38.96 -25.45
C ASP A 358 9.95 40.27 -25.87
N THR A 359 10.25 41.13 -24.90
CA THR A 359 10.83 42.45 -25.21
C THR A 359 12.35 42.47 -25.05
N LYS A 360 12.89 41.51 -24.29
CA LYS A 360 14.31 41.42 -23.94
C LYS A 360 14.91 40.07 -24.29
N ASN A 361 16.20 40.11 -24.63
CA ASN A 361 17.02 38.91 -24.73
C ASN A 361 17.74 38.65 -23.40
N GLN A 362 18.40 37.50 -23.31
CA GLN A 362 19.07 37.01 -22.11
C GLN A 362 20.29 37.84 -21.66
N ASP A 363 20.82 38.72 -22.52
CA ASP A 363 21.93 39.63 -22.21
C ASP A 363 21.42 41.05 -21.86
N GLY A 364 20.10 41.25 -21.75
CA GLY A 364 19.45 42.54 -21.46
C GLY A 364 19.24 43.46 -22.68
N GLY A 365 19.62 42.99 -23.87
CA GLY A 365 19.36 43.65 -25.16
C GLY A 365 17.91 43.50 -25.62
N SER A 366 17.52 44.20 -26.69
CA SER A 366 16.17 44.09 -27.26
C SER A 366 16.00 42.76 -27.99
N TYR A 367 14.93 42.03 -27.68
CA TYR A 367 14.46 40.90 -28.49
C TYR A 367 13.40 41.39 -29.48
N SER A 368 13.37 40.82 -30.68
CA SER A 368 12.36 41.12 -31.70
C SER A 368 12.34 40.03 -32.76
N TYR A 369 11.17 39.81 -33.38
CA TYR A 369 11.06 39.00 -34.57
C TYR A 369 11.35 39.81 -35.84
N ASN A 370 11.78 39.14 -36.92
CA ASN A 370 11.94 39.77 -38.22
C ASN A 370 10.62 39.72 -39.00
N ALA A 371 9.93 40.85 -39.08
CA ALA A 371 8.65 40.98 -39.79
C ALA A 371 8.71 40.63 -41.30
N ASN A 372 9.90 40.65 -41.94
CA ASN A 372 10.07 40.26 -43.34
C ASN A 372 10.24 38.73 -43.52
N GLU A 373 10.45 38.01 -42.42
CA GLU A 373 10.70 36.57 -42.38
C GLU A 373 9.53 35.79 -41.76
N VAL A 374 8.32 36.37 -41.74
CA VAL A 374 7.09 35.65 -41.41
C VAL A 374 6.63 34.89 -42.65
N LYS A 375 6.73 33.56 -42.64
CA LYS A 375 6.44 32.69 -43.80
C LYS A 375 5.35 31.67 -43.49
N LEU A 376 4.58 31.34 -44.53
CA LEU A 376 3.62 30.25 -44.60
C LEU A 376 4.21 29.20 -45.52
N ASN A 377 4.32 27.97 -45.04
CA ASN A 377 4.80 26.84 -45.80
C ASN A 377 3.65 25.85 -45.94
N TYR A 378 3.20 25.56 -47.16
CA TYR A 378 2.07 24.66 -47.39
C TYR A 378 2.35 23.63 -48.48
N THR A 379 1.61 22.52 -48.46
CA THR A 379 1.68 21.42 -49.41
C THR A 379 0.32 20.75 -49.55
N THR A 380 0.03 20.15 -50.71
CA THR A 380 -1.17 19.31 -50.92
C THR A 380 -0.86 17.82 -50.82
N ASN A 381 0.42 17.44 -50.88
CA ASN A 381 0.87 16.06 -51.02
C ASN A 381 2.01 15.71 -50.03
N GLY A 382 2.28 16.56 -49.04
CA GLY A 382 3.15 16.25 -47.89
C GLY A 382 4.66 16.29 -48.17
N THR A 383 5.07 16.21 -49.44
CA THR A 383 6.48 16.01 -49.82
C THR A 383 7.16 17.22 -50.46
N THR A 384 6.41 18.22 -50.93
CA THR A 384 6.96 19.44 -51.54
C THR A 384 6.24 20.67 -50.98
N PHE A 385 6.97 21.53 -50.30
CA PHE A 385 6.44 22.75 -49.70
C PHE A 385 6.57 23.94 -50.66
N THR A 386 5.49 24.73 -50.72
CA THR A 386 5.51 26.08 -51.26
C THR A 386 5.61 27.07 -50.10
N THR A 387 6.59 27.96 -50.15
CA THR A 387 6.80 29.00 -49.15
C THR A 387 6.29 30.34 -49.66
N VAL A 388 5.47 31.01 -48.86
CA VAL A 388 4.88 32.32 -49.15
C VAL A 388 5.18 33.26 -47.98
N SER A 389 5.63 34.48 -48.27
CA SER A 389 5.77 35.52 -47.23
C SER A 389 4.38 36.01 -46.80
N LEU A 390 4.11 36.07 -45.49
CA LEU A 390 2.93 36.76 -45.00
C LEU A 390 3.15 38.28 -45.02
N THR A 391 2.09 39.03 -45.29
CA THR A 391 2.10 40.49 -45.37
C THR A 391 1.34 41.10 -44.21
N ALA A 392 1.80 42.24 -43.69
CA ALA A 392 1.14 42.91 -42.56
C ALA A 392 -0.29 43.35 -42.93
N THR A 393 -1.25 43.14 -42.03
CA THR A 393 -2.67 43.46 -42.28
C THR A 393 -3.03 44.92 -41.99
N GLY A 394 -2.12 45.67 -41.36
CA GLY A 394 -2.36 47.00 -40.80
C GLY A 394 -2.75 46.98 -39.31
N GLN A 395 -3.05 45.80 -38.74
CA GLN A 395 -3.13 45.61 -37.29
C GLN A 395 -1.73 45.32 -36.73
N PRO A 396 -1.39 45.82 -35.51
CA PRO A 396 -0.09 45.55 -34.88
C PRO A 396 0.21 44.05 -34.80
N ASN A 397 1.43 43.67 -35.22
CA ASN A 397 1.96 42.30 -35.19
C ASN A 397 1.12 41.23 -35.92
N GLN A 398 0.16 41.63 -36.75
CA GLN A 398 -0.69 40.71 -37.49
C GLN A 398 -0.31 40.65 -38.97
N PHE A 399 -0.22 39.43 -39.48
CA PHE A 399 0.20 39.09 -40.83
C PHE A 399 -0.80 38.15 -41.49
N SER A 400 -0.88 38.19 -42.81
CA SER A 400 -1.75 37.29 -43.57
C SER A 400 -1.14 36.84 -44.90
N ALA A 401 -1.53 35.64 -45.32
CA ALA A 401 -1.33 35.10 -46.66
C ALA A 401 -2.53 34.20 -47.02
N THR A 402 -2.53 33.65 -48.23
CA THR A 402 -3.56 32.71 -48.67
C THR A 402 -2.96 31.43 -49.22
N ILE A 403 -3.58 30.30 -48.91
CA ILE A 403 -3.33 29.03 -49.60
C ILE A 403 -4.26 28.96 -50.82
N PRO A 404 -3.76 28.78 -52.05
CA PRO A 404 -4.61 28.71 -53.23
C PRO A 404 -5.46 27.43 -53.25
N ALA A 405 -6.72 27.58 -53.65
CA ALA A 405 -7.60 26.45 -53.92
C ALA A 405 -7.17 25.69 -55.19
N THR A 406 -7.28 24.37 -55.19
CA THR A 406 -6.96 23.52 -56.34
C THR A 406 -8.12 23.36 -57.33
N GLY A 407 -9.34 23.79 -56.97
CA GLY A 407 -10.55 23.53 -57.77
C GLY A 407 -11.10 22.11 -57.63
N SER A 408 -10.53 21.28 -56.75
CA SER A 408 -10.93 19.87 -56.56
C SER A 408 -10.67 19.41 -55.13
N ALA A 409 -11.25 18.29 -54.73
CA ALA A 409 -11.08 17.76 -53.38
C ALA A 409 -9.61 17.38 -53.12
N VAL A 410 -9.04 17.87 -52.02
CA VAL A 410 -7.63 17.68 -51.67
C VAL A 410 -7.38 17.90 -50.17
N THR A 411 -6.34 17.25 -49.64
CA THR A 411 -5.85 17.50 -48.28
C THR A 411 -4.69 18.50 -48.32
N TYR A 412 -4.75 19.53 -47.48
CA TYR A 412 -3.66 20.49 -47.32
C TYR A 412 -2.93 20.25 -46.00
N GLY A 413 -1.61 20.35 -46.03
CA GLY A 413 -0.75 20.45 -44.85
C GLY A 413 0.02 21.77 -44.86
N TYR A 414 0.11 22.46 -43.74
CA TYR A 414 0.85 23.72 -43.64
C TYR A 414 1.44 23.98 -42.25
N PHE A 415 2.45 24.84 -42.19
CA PHE A 415 3.00 25.38 -40.96
C PHE A 415 3.44 26.84 -41.18
N ILE A 416 3.50 27.59 -40.10
CA ILE A 416 3.94 28.98 -40.07
C ILE A 416 5.34 29.02 -39.46
N SER A 417 6.22 29.87 -39.99
CA SER A 417 7.55 30.08 -39.45
C SER A 417 7.88 31.57 -39.35
N VAL A 418 8.60 31.98 -38.32
CA VAL A 418 9.17 33.32 -38.19
C VAL A 418 10.63 33.24 -37.74
N LYS A 419 11.48 34.07 -38.34
CA LYS A 419 12.87 34.22 -37.88
C LYS A 419 12.96 35.35 -36.86
N ASP A 420 13.70 35.15 -35.77
CA ASP A 420 13.96 36.21 -34.80
C ASP A 420 15.29 36.93 -35.04
N ASN A 421 15.53 38.03 -34.30
CA ASN A 421 16.76 38.81 -34.37
C ASN A 421 17.97 38.10 -33.74
N LEU A 422 17.78 36.87 -33.24
CA LEU A 422 18.81 35.96 -32.78
C LEU A 422 19.11 34.86 -33.81
N ASP A 423 18.56 34.99 -35.03
CA ASP A 423 18.69 34.06 -36.16
C ASP A 423 18.01 32.70 -35.95
N ARG A 424 17.18 32.53 -34.91
CA ARG A 424 16.40 31.30 -34.67
C ARG A 424 15.14 31.31 -35.52
N THR A 425 14.71 30.12 -35.94
CA THR A 425 13.43 29.93 -36.64
C THR A 425 12.43 29.29 -35.70
N ILE A 426 11.35 30.00 -35.42
CA ILE A 426 10.25 29.57 -34.57
C ILE A 426 9.12 29.12 -35.49
N VAL A 427 8.51 27.96 -35.19
CA VAL A 427 7.51 27.33 -36.06
C VAL A 427 6.22 26.98 -35.32
N LYS A 428 5.11 26.96 -36.06
CA LYS A 428 3.81 26.44 -35.61
C LYS A 428 3.18 25.56 -36.69
N PRO A 429 2.93 24.28 -36.43
CA PRO A 429 3.25 23.55 -35.18
C PRO A 429 4.75 23.31 -35.02
N GLY A 430 5.17 22.84 -33.84
CA GLY A 430 6.56 22.49 -33.53
C GLY A 430 7.12 21.33 -34.36
N VAL A 431 8.41 21.04 -34.14
CA VAL A 431 9.14 19.94 -34.79
C VAL A 431 9.08 18.69 -33.90
N PHE A 432 8.89 17.52 -34.50
CA PHE A 432 8.98 16.22 -33.85
C PHE A 432 10.36 15.60 -34.11
N THR A 433 10.99 15.02 -33.10
CA THR A 433 12.23 14.25 -33.27
C THR A 433 12.03 12.91 -32.57
N ASP A 434 12.10 11.81 -33.32
CA ASP A 434 12.15 10.46 -32.76
C ASP A 434 13.60 10.09 -32.46
N ASP A 435 13.82 9.18 -31.51
CA ASP A 435 15.17 8.80 -31.10
C ASP A 435 15.95 8.19 -32.27
N GLY A 436 17.21 8.60 -32.40
CA GLY A 436 18.10 8.15 -33.48
C GLY A 436 17.68 8.62 -34.87
N THR A 437 16.74 9.57 -34.98
CA THR A 437 16.24 10.07 -36.27
C THR A 437 16.42 11.57 -36.46
N THR A 438 16.33 12.03 -37.72
CA THR A 438 16.37 13.46 -38.02
C THR A 438 15.02 14.12 -37.69
N PRO A 439 15.01 15.38 -37.20
CA PRO A 439 13.78 16.09 -36.87
C PRO A 439 12.83 16.26 -38.07
N VAL A 440 11.53 16.12 -37.85
CA VAL A 440 10.44 16.19 -38.82
C VAL A 440 9.48 17.33 -38.45
N GLN A 441 9.25 18.24 -39.39
CA GLN A 441 8.29 19.34 -39.23
C GLN A 441 6.85 18.80 -39.16
N ARG A 442 6.10 19.12 -38.10
CA ARG A 442 4.66 18.80 -38.04
C ARG A 442 3.84 19.81 -38.84
N LEU A 443 2.65 19.40 -39.26
CA LEU A 443 1.74 20.19 -40.07
C LEU A 443 0.38 20.34 -39.40
N LEU A 444 -0.21 21.52 -39.56
CA LEU A 444 -1.65 21.71 -39.48
C LEU A 444 -2.28 21.15 -40.76
N VAL A 445 -3.32 20.33 -40.63
CA VAL A 445 -3.92 19.62 -41.78
C VAL A 445 -5.41 19.89 -41.89
N PHE A 446 -5.89 20.25 -43.08
CA PHE A 446 -7.33 20.36 -43.37
C PHE A 446 -7.68 19.73 -44.71
N GLU A 447 -8.91 19.24 -44.83
CA GLU A 447 -9.47 18.66 -46.05
C GLU A 447 -10.39 19.67 -46.72
N ALA A 448 -10.21 19.89 -48.02
CA ALA A 448 -11.13 20.62 -48.88
C ALA A 448 -11.88 19.62 -49.77
N GLY A 449 -13.21 19.53 -49.69
CA GLY A 449 -14.02 18.57 -50.46
C GLY A 449 -15.35 18.25 -49.78
N PRO A 450 -16.24 17.44 -50.41
CA PRO A 450 -17.55 17.12 -49.86
C PRO A 450 -17.45 16.48 -48.47
N ASP A 451 -18.32 16.92 -47.56
CA ASP A 451 -18.38 16.31 -46.24
C ASP A 451 -19.22 15.03 -46.24
N THR A 452 -18.60 13.94 -45.83
CA THR A 452 -19.25 12.61 -45.75
C THR A 452 -19.16 12.01 -44.35
N LYS A 453 -18.55 12.75 -43.40
CA LYS A 453 -18.28 12.30 -42.04
C LYS A 453 -19.28 13.01 -41.13
N GLY A 454 -20.31 12.31 -40.67
CA GLY A 454 -21.25 12.91 -39.72
C GLY A 454 -20.72 12.96 -38.28
N PRO A 455 -21.38 13.73 -37.39
CA PRO A 455 -20.90 14.09 -36.06
C PRO A 455 -20.41 12.92 -35.18
N PHE A 456 -19.37 13.19 -34.38
CA PHE A 456 -18.84 12.31 -33.35
C PHE A 456 -19.46 12.64 -31.98
N PHE A 457 -19.64 11.62 -31.13
CA PHE A 457 -20.21 11.75 -29.78
C PHE A 457 -19.31 11.06 -28.76
N SER A 458 -19.14 11.69 -27.59
CA SER A 458 -18.72 11.04 -26.35
C SER A 458 -19.72 11.40 -25.25
N HIS A 459 -20.27 10.40 -24.56
CA HIS A 459 -21.35 10.57 -23.58
C HIS A 459 -21.36 9.42 -22.56
N VAL A 460 -21.57 9.73 -21.29
CA VAL A 460 -21.79 8.75 -20.21
C VAL A 460 -23.30 8.62 -19.94
N PRO A 461 -23.93 7.45 -20.15
CA PRO A 461 -25.37 7.29 -19.98
C PRO A 461 -25.84 7.41 -18.52
N VAL A 462 -26.99 8.03 -18.32
CA VAL A 462 -27.67 8.05 -17.01
C VAL A 462 -28.39 6.70 -16.81
N ALA A 463 -27.98 5.92 -15.81
CA ALA A 463 -28.53 4.57 -15.60
C ALA A 463 -29.90 4.55 -14.90
N PHE A 464 -30.11 5.46 -13.93
CA PHE A 464 -31.35 5.55 -13.16
C PHE A 464 -31.58 6.96 -12.63
N VAL A 465 -32.82 7.23 -12.20
CA VAL A 465 -33.22 8.46 -11.49
C VAL A 465 -34.23 8.17 -10.40
N LYS A 466 -34.32 9.02 -9.38
CA LYS A 466 -35.32 8.83 -8.32
C LYS A 466 -36.66 9.40 -8.76
N ALA A 467 -37.74 8.72 -8.39
CA ALA A 467 -39.10 9.20 -8.63
C ALA A 467 -39.40 10.56 -7.97
N SER A 468 -38.64 10.94 -6.93
CA SER A 468 -38.75 12.21 -6.20
C SER A 468 -38.10 13.40 -6.92
N ASP A 469 -37.20 13.14 -7.87
CA ASP A 469 -36.39 14.17 -8.51
C ASP A 469 -37.22 14.95 -9.55
N SER A 470 -36.79 16.18 -9.87
CA SER A 470 -37.49 17.04 -10.82
C SER A 470 -36.99 16.89 -12.27
N GLY A 471 -35.79 16.36 -12.46
CA GLY A 471 -35.09 16.29 -13.74
C GLY A 471 -33.71 15.64 -13.60
N PHE A 472 -33.07 15.33 -14.71
CA PHE A 472 -31.68 14.87 -14.76
C PHE A 472 -30.94 15.53 -15.92
N GLU A 473 -29.66 15.83 -15.76
CA GLU A 473 -28.84 16.42 -16.82
C GLU A 473 -28.26 15.36 -17.74
N VAL A 474 -28.26 15.67 -19.04
CA VAL A 474 -27.59 14.92 -20.10
C VAL A 474 -26.52 15.83 -20.66
N GLU A 475 -25.26 15.39 -20.62
CA GLU A 475 -24.13 16.11 -21.17
C GLU A 475 -23.38 15.23 -22.19
N ALA A 476 -22.98 15.78 -23.34
CA ALA A 476 -22.16 15.06 -24.31
C ALA A 476 -21.16 15.98 -25.02
N VAL A 477 -19.97 15.45 -25.28
CA VAL A 477 -19.02 16.06 -26.21
C VAL A 477 -19.45 15.69 -27.62
N VAL A 478 -19.73 16.71 -28.43
CA VAL A 478 -20.16 16.57 -29.82
C VAL A 478 -19.25 17.42 -30.70
N SER A 479 -18.59 16.76 -31.65
CA SER A 479 -17.66 17.41 -32.58
C SER A 479 -17.87 16.93 -34.00
N ASP A 480 -17.47 17.74 -34.96
CA ASP A 480 -17.54 17.42 -36.39
C ASP A 480 -16.28 17.94 -37.10
N ASN A 481 -15.92 17.35 -38.23
CA ASN A 481 -14.74 17.78 -38.99
C ASN A 481 -14.88 19.16 -39.64
N ILE A 482 -16.10 19.63 -39.94
CA ILE A 482 -16.36 20.99 -40.39
C ILE A 482 -16.87 21.82 -39.22
N ALA A 483 -18.07 21.53 -38.75
CA ALA A 483 -18.71 22.19 -37.61
C ALA A 483 -20.03 21.51 -37.27
N VAL A 484 -20.42 21.56 -36.00
CA VAL A 484 -21.74 21.12 -35.54
C VAL A 484 -22.76 22.24 -35.77
N ALA A 485 -23.89 21.93 -36.40
CA ALA A 485 -24.99 22.89 -36.61
C ALA A 485 -25.97 22.93 -35.44
N SER A 486 -26.33 21.76 -34.90
CA SER A 486 -27.27 21.64 -33.78
C SER A 486 -27.12 20.31 -33.06
N VAL A 487 -27.44 20.32 -31.76
CA VAL A 487 -27.48 19.14 -30.90
C VAL A 487 -28.82 19.12 -30.16
N PHE A 488 -29.46 17.96 -30.11
CA PHE A 488 -30.73 17.72 -29.44
C PHE A 488 -30.68 16.47 -28.59
N VAL A 489 -31.46 16.45 -27.51
CA VAL A 489 -31.82 15.22 -26.81
C VAL A 489 -33.27 14.88 -27.13
N ASP A 490 -33.48 13.70 -27.71
CA ASP A 490 -34.82 13.12 -27.89
C ASP A 490 -35.08 12.19 -26.70
N TYR A 491 -36.23 12.29 -26.04
CA TYR A 491 -36.59 11.41 -24.93
C TYR A 491 -38.08 11.04 -24.90
N GLN A 492 -38.40 9.90 -24.30
CA GLN A 492 -39.76 9.42 -24.09
C GLN A 492 -39.87 8.82 -22.69
N ILE A 493 -41.08 8.85 -22.13
CA ILE A 493 -41.35 8.35 -20.78
C ILE A 493 -42.32 7.18 -20.86
N THR A 494 -41.93 6.05 -20.29
CA THR A 494 -42.75 4.85 -20.16
C THR A 494 -43.28 4.76 -18.74
N LYS A 495 -44.59 4.99 -18.58
CA LYS A 495 -45.27 4.95 -17.28
C LYS A 495 -46.20 3.73 -17.22
N SER A 496 -46.04 2.89 -16.21
CA SER A 496 -46.81 1.65 -16.00
C SER A 496 -46.84 0.77 -17.26
N GLY A 497 -45.70 0.66 -17.96
CA GLY A 497 -45.55 -0.13 -19.18
C GLY A 497 -46.10 0.52 -20.46
N VAL A 498 -46.62 1.75 -20.40
CA VAL A 498 -47.11 2.50 -21.57
C VAL A 498 -46.14 3.61 -21.94
N THR A 499 -45.50 3.51 -23.11
CA THR A 499 -44.59 4.52 -23.65
C THR A 499 -45.36 5.71 -24.21
N GLY A 500 -45.03 6.91 -23.73
CA GLY A 500 -45.57 8.17 -24.21
C GLY A 500 -45.01 8.60 -25.57
N SER A 501 -45.33 9.84 -25.97
CA SER A 501 -44.79 10.43 -27.21
C SER A 501 -43.31 10.80 -27.06
N LEU A 502 -42.57 10.74 -28.18
CA LEU A 502 -41.20 11.23 -28.26
C LEU A 502 -41.17 12.76 -28.16
N LEU A 503 -40.38 13.27 -27.23
CA LEU A 503 -40.14 14.69 -26.98
C LEU A 503 -38.70 15.04 -27.39
N THR A 504 -38.44 16.30 -27.73
CA THR A 504 -37.12 16.77 -28.17
C THR A 504 -36.78 18.09 -27.49
N LEU A 505 -35.57 18.20 -26.94
CA LEU A 505 -35.03 19.43 -26.34
C LEU A 505 -33.70 19.80 -27.01
N PRO A 506 -33.44 21.09 -27.32
CA PRO A 506 -32.13 21.52 -27.80
C PRO A 506 -31.11 21.41 -26.67
N MET A 507 -29.90 20.95 -26.96
CA MET A 507 -28.77 21.01 -26.04
C MET A 507 -27.95 22.27 -26.29
N ASN A 508 -27.47 22.91 -25.24
CA ASN A 508 -26.71 24.16 -25.32
C ASN A 508 -25.22 23.87 -25.13
N LEU A 509 -24.37 24.57 -25.88
CA LEU A 509 -22.92 24.53 -25.67
C LEU A 509 -22.61 25.08 -24.27
N VAL A 510 -21.87 24.31 -23.46
CA VAL A 510 -21.46 24.67 -22.11
C VAL A 510 -20.44 25.81 -22.20
N ALA A 511 -20.66 26.88 -21.44
CA ALA A 511 -19.80 28.06 -21.47
C ALA A 511 -18.34 27.71 -21.12
N GLY A 512 -17.39 28.21 -21.91
CA GLY A 512 -15.96 27.91 -21.74
C GLY A 512 -15.49 26.61 -22.40
N THR A 513 -16.39 25.81 -22.98
CA THR A 513 -16.05 24.62 -23.77
C THR A 513 -16.21 24.89 -25.28
N ASP A 514 -15.56 24.07 -26.10
CA ASP A 514 -15.64 24.14 -27.57
C ASP A 514 -16.61 23.12 -28.18
N SER A 515 -16.93 22.06 -27.45
CA SER A 515 -17.64 20.88 -27.98
C SER A 515 -18.56 20.18 -26.98
N THR A 516 -18.65 20.64 -25.72
CA THR A 516 -19.53 20.02 -24.71
C THR A 516 -20.91 20.66 -24.73
N TYR A 517 -21.95 19.84 -24.88
CA TYR A 517 -23.34 20.27 -24.87
C TYR A 517 -24.08 19.65 -23.69
N SER A 518 -24.93 20.42 -23.02
CA SER A 518 -25.77 19.89 -21.94
C SER A 518 -27.24 20.30 -22.05
N GLN A 519 -28.12 19.49 -21.45
CA GLN A 519 -29.53 19.77 -21.26
C GLN A 519 -30.12 18.95 -20.12
N THR A 520 -31.03 19.54 -19.35
CA THR A 520 -31.83 18.83 -18.35
C THR A 520 -33.11 18.26 -18.96
N ILE A 521 -33.35 16.95 -18.78
CA ILE A 521 -34.63 16.30 -19.07
C ILE A 521 -35.53 16.45 -17.84
N PRO A 522 -36.65 17.19 -17.91
CA PRO A 522 -37.57 17.36 -16.79
C PRO A 522 -38.58 16.20 -16.69
N TYR A 523 -38.85 15.73 -15.48
CA TYR A 523 -39.90 14.73 -15.20
C TYR A 523 -40.59 14.90 -13.83
N GLY A 524 -40.26 15.95 -13.09
CA GLY A 524 -40.90 16.29 -11.82
C GLY A 524 -42.41 16.47 -11.96
N GLY A 525 -43.16 15.96 -10.98
CA GLY A 525 -44.63 16.09 -10.95
C GLY A 525 -45.38 15.16 -11.90
N LEU A 526 -44.70 14.30 -12.66
CA LEU A 526 -45.33 13.30 -13.55
C LEU A 526 -45.85 12.06 -12.80
N GLY A 527 -45.56 11.96 -11.50
CA GLY A 527 -45.98 10.84 -10.64
C GLY A 527 -45.45 9.51 -11.12
N LEU A 528 -44.16 9.46 -11.46
CA LEU A 528 -43.47 8.22 -11.83
C LEU A 528 -43.26 7.35 -10.59
N SER A 529 -43.19 6.05 -10.78
CA SER A 529 -43.04 5.05 -9.73
C SER A 529 -41.94 4.05 -10.08
N ASN A 530 -41.49 3.28 -9.10
CA ASN A 530 -40.49 2.24 -9.30
C ASN A 530 -40.87 1.31 -10.46
N GLY A 531 -39.98 1.16 -11.44
CA GLY A 531 -40.19 0.36 -12.64
C GLY A 531 -40.69 1.13 -13.87
N ASP A 532 -41.03 2.41 -13.73
CA ASP A 532 -41.18 3.32 -14.87
C ASP A 532 -39.81 3.58 -15.53
N LYS A 533 -39.81 4.03 -16.78
CA LYS A 533 -38.57 4.27 -17.54
C LYS A 533 -38.60 5.63 -18.22
N ILE A 534 -37.45 6.27 -18.29
CA ILE A 534 -37.18 7.37 -19.20
C ILE A 534 -36.17 6.86 -20.23
N GLU A 535 -36.46 7.03 -21.50
CA GLU A 535 -35.58 6.59 -22.59
C GLU A 535 -35.12 7.82 -23.35
N TYR A 536 -33.82 7.97 -23.62
CA TYR A 536 -33.31 9.14 -24.35
C TYR A 536 -32.19 8.80 -25.32
N ARG A 537 -31.96 9.68 -26.30
CA ARG A 537 -30.82 9.64 -27.22
C ARG A 537 -30.37 11.05 -27.54
N ILE A 538 -29.10 11.20 -27.85
CA ILE A 538 -28.52 12.48 -28.27
C ILE A 538 -28.36 12.44 -29.78
N ARG A 539 -28.76 13.52 -30.46
CA ARG A 539 -28.78 13.59 -31.93
C ARG A 539 -28.19 14.92 -32.36
N ALA A 540 -27.25 14.87 -33.29
CA ALA A 540 -26.56 16.05 -33.80
C ALA A 540 -26.55 16.06 -35.32
N THR A 541 -26.56 17.28 -35.86
CA THR A 541 -26.47 17.57 -37.30
C THR A 541 -25.29 18.50 -37.52
N ASP A 542 -24.46 18.21 -38.54
CA ASP A 542 -23.32 19.05 -38.93
C ASP A 542 -23.73 20.24 -39.82
N GLN A 543 -22.76 21.09 -40.16
CA GLN A 543 -22.92 22.24 -41.07
C GLN A 543 -22.52 21.92 -42.52
N ALA A 544 -22.56 20.67 -42.96
CA ALA A 544 -22.29 20.33 -44.35
C ALA A 544 -23.38 20.88 -45.30
N ASN A 545 -23.02 21.16 -46.56
CA ASN A 545 -23.95 21.53 -47.63
C ASN A 545 -25.04 20.46 -47.83
N SER A 546 -24.71 19.20 -47.55
CA SER A 546 -25.66 18.10 -47.37
C SER A 546 -25.57 17.59 -45.93
N PRO A 547 -26.37 18.13 -44.99
CA PRO A 547 -26.14 17.91 -43.57
C PRO A 547 -26.19 16.43 -43.18
N ASN A 548 -25.16 15.93 -42.52
CA ASN A 548 -25.18 14.58 -41.95
C ASN A 548 -25.76 14.65 -40.54
N THR A 549 -26.70 13.76 -40.23
CA THR A 549 -27.30 13.64 -38.90
C THR A 549 -27.00 12.27 -38.32
N LYS A 550 -26.52 12.23 -37.08
CA LYS A 550 -26.28 10.99 -36.32
C LYS A 550 -26.90 11.09 -34.93
N SER A 551 -27.10 9.94 -34.30
CA SER A 551 -27.51 9.84 -32.90
C SER A 551 -26.67 8.83 -32.14
N THR A 552 -26.56 9.02 -30.82
CA THR A 552 -26.09 8.03 -29.88
C THR A 552 -27.19 7.75 -28.83
N PRO A 553 -27.60 6.47 -28.65
CA PRO A 553 -27.13 5.28 -29.37
C PRO A 553 -27.52 5.28 -30.85
N ALA A 554 -26.75 4.55 -31.67
CA ALA A 554 -27.04 4.39 -33.09
C ALA A 554 -28.13 3.33 -33.33
N GLY A 555 -29.05 3.56 -34.27
CA GLY A 555 -30.10 2.61 -34.68
C GLY A 555 -31.53 3.14 -34.48
N SER A 556 -32.52 2.36 -34.91
CA SER A 556 -33.94 2.70 -34.72
C SER A 556 -34.63 1.64 -33.84
N PRO A 557 -35.22 2.02 -32.69
CA PRO A 557 -35.42 3.39 -32.23
C PRO A 557 -34.22 4.01 -31.49
N GLY A 558 -33.28 3.17 -30.99
CA GLY A 558 -31.98 3.55 -30.42
C GLY A 558 -32.06 4.53 -29.23
N PHE A 559 -32.27 4.03 -28.01
CA PHE A 559 -32.33 4.83 -26.78
C PHE A 559 -31.48 4.24 -25.65
N TYR A 560 -30.91 5.11 -24.82
CA TYR A 560 -30.45 4.77 -23.47
C TYR A 560 -31.67 4.61 -22.55
N ASN A 561 -31.66 3.60 -21.69
CA ASN A 561 -32.71 3.38 -20.70
C ASN A 561 -32.28 3.96 -19.36
N VAL A 562 -33.14 4.79 -18.77
CA VAL A 562 -33.00 5.35 -17.44
C VAL A 562 -34.14 4.80 -16.59
N ASN A 563 -33.82 3.93 -15.65
CA ASN A 563 -34.84 3.36 -14.77
C ASN A 563 -35.28 4.37 -13.71
N VAL A 564 -36.58 4.48 -13.48
CA VAL A 564 -37.11 5.25 -12.35
C VAL A 564 -37.20 4.36 -11.13
N VAL A 565 -36.59 4.80 -10.03
CA VAL A 565 -36.50 4.06 -8.78
C VAL A 565 -37.11 4.84 -7.63
N SER A 566 -37.62 4.15 -6.62
CA SER A 566 -38.10 4.77 -5.38
C SER A 566 -37.60 4.00 -4.14
N LEU A 567 -37.33 4.73 -3.07
CA LEU A 567 -37.01 4.14 -1.77
C LEU A 567 -38.21 3.36 -1.23
N ALA A 568 -37.93 2.26 -0.54
CA ALA A 568 -38.90 1.51 0.23
C ALA A 568 -39.10 2.18 1.61
N PRO A 569 -40.13 1.79 2.40
CA PRO A 569 -40.25 2.26 3.77
C PRO A 569 -39.02 1.91 4.61
N THR A 570 -38.63 2.82 5.51
CA THR A 570 -37.51 2.62 6.45
C THR A 570 -37.73 1.41 7.35
N GLN A 571 -36.67 0.65 7.60
CA GLN A 571 -36.65 -0.52 8.50
C GLN A 571 -35.60 -0.32 9.60
N ASP A 572 -35.71 -1.06 10.71
CA ASP A 572 -34.74 -0.99 11.82
C ASP A 572 -33.58 -1.99 11.65
N SER A 573 -33.71 -2.94 10.72
CA SER A 573 -32.67 -3.88 10.32
C SER A 573 -32.94 -4.40 8.91
N TYR A 574 -31.94 -5.01 8.28
CA TYR A 574 -32.06 -5.62 6.95
C TYR A 574 -31.13 -6.83 6.84
N THR A 575 -31.59 -7.90 6.18
CA THR A 575 -30.75 -9.07 5.90
C THR A 575 -31.08 -9.68 4.54
N ASN A 576 -30.06 -10.11 3.80
CA ASN A 576 -30.22 -10.82 2.54
C ASN A 576 -28.97 -11.66 2.22
N ASN A 577 -29.16 -12.92 1.85
CA ASN A 577 -28.09 -13.83 1.42
C ASN A 577 -28.03 -14.01 -0.11
N PHE A 578 -28.84 -13.27 -0.86
CA PHE A 578 -28.84 -13.18 -2.32
C PHE A 578 -29.10 -14.48 -3.12
N ASP A 579 -29.30 -15.62 -2.45
CA ASP A 579 -29.62 -16.93 -3.08
C ASP A 579 -30.87 -16.87 -3.96
N ASN A 580 -31.88 -16.09 -3.53
CA ASN A 580 -33.05 -15.79 -4.35
C ASN A 580 -32.82 -14.51 -5.17
N THR A 581 -32.08 -14.66 -6.27
CA THR A 581 -31.61 -13.55 -7.12
C THR A 581 -32.76 -12.68 -7.68
N VAL A 582 -33.94 -13.27 -7.91
CA VAL A 582 -35.12 -12.56 -8.43
C VAL A 582 -35.73 -11.64 -7.39
N THR A 583 -35.80 -12.06 -6.13
CA THR A 583 -36.38 -11.24 -5.06
C THR A 583 -35.37 -10.21 -4.58
N ALA A 584 -34.12 -10.63 -4.38
CA ALA A 584 -33.07 -9.75 -3.90
C ALA A 584 -32.76 -8.59 -4.87
N SER A 585 -32.81 -8.82 -6.19
CA SER A 585 -32.64 -7.75 -7.18
C SER A 585 -33.72 -6.67 -7.15
N GLN A 586 -34.86 -6.90 -6.48
CA GLN A 586 -35.88 -5.86 -6.30
C GLN A 586 -35.53 -4.86 -5.21
N ASP A 587 -34.63 -5.23 -4.29
CA ASP A 587 -34.20 -4.37 -3.19
C ASP A 587 -33.05 -3.45 -3.60
N PHE A 588 -32.43 -3.66 -4.77
CA PHE A 588 -31.28 -2.90 -5.23
C PHE A 588 -31.49 -2.23 -6.59
N PHE A 589 -30.81 -1.11 -6.79
CA PHE A 589 -30.71 -0.43 -8.08
C PHE A 589 -29.35 0.24 -8.22
N GLY A 590 -28.91 0.50 -9.45
CA GLY A 590 -27.61 1.12 -9.66
C GLY A 590 -27.12 0.98 -11.09
N SER A 591 -25.80 1.08 -11.24
CA SER A 591 -25.08 0.87 -12.48
C SER A 591 -25.29 -0.55 -13.02
N PRO A 592 -25.43 -0.73 -14.35
CA PRO A 592 -25.64 -2.05 -14.96
C PRO A 592 -24.44 -2.99 -14.82
N GLU A 593 -23.28 -2.46 -14.45
CA GLU A 593 -22.07 -3.22 -14.11
C GLU A 593 -22.20 -3.97 -12.79
N PHE A 594 -23.23 -3.69 -11.98
CA PHE A 594 -23.60 -4.51 -10.83
C PHE A 594 -24.84 -5.35 -11.14
N SER A 595 -24.86 -6.60 -10.69
CA SER A 595 -26.06 -7.42 -10.69
C SER A 595 -26.01 -8.52 -9.64
N ILE A 596 -27.19 -8.93 -9.15
CA ILE A 596 -27.33 -10.10 -8.29
C ILE A 596 -27.49 -11.34 -9.17
N ARG A 597 -26.54 -12.27 -9.08
CA ARG A 597 -26.50 -13.49 -9.91
C ARG A 597 -25.70 -14.59 -9.24
N VAL A 598 -25.82 -15.81 -9.77
CA VAL A 598 -24.89 -16.91 -9.48
C VAL A 598 -23.74 -16.82 -10.48
N GLU A 599 -22.54 -16.52 -9.99
CA GLU A 599 -21.35 -16.38 -10.84
C GLU A 599 -20.66 -17.72 -11.11
N THR A 600 -19.96 -17.83 -12.23
CA THR A 600 -19.20 -19.02 -12.59
C THR A 600 -18.17 -19.35 -11.52
N GLY A 601 -18.23 -20.57 -10.97
CA GLY A 601 -17.34 -21.02 -9.88
C GLY A 601 -17.93 -20.84 -8.48
N PHE A 602 -19.05 -20.14 -8.35
CA PHE A 602 -19.81 -19.97 -7.10
C PHE A 602 -21.06 -20.86 -7.13
N THR A 603 -21.51 -21.32 -5.96
CA THR A 603 -22.64 -22.27 -5.84
C THR A 603 -23.98 -21.61 -5.57
N ASN A 604 -23.97 -20.34 -5.16
CA ASN A 604 -25.13 -19.59 -4.71
C ASN A 604 -25.06 -18.13 -5.21
N GLY A 605 -26.12 -17.35 -4.94
CA GLY A 605 -26.26 -16.00 -5.49
C GLY A 605 -25.53 -14.96 -4.63
N ALA A 606 -24.95 -13.95 -5.26
CA ALA A 606 -24.34 -12.80 -4.60
C ALA A 606 -24.50 -11.53 -5.45
N ILE A 607 -24.23 -10.36 -4.89
CA ILE A 607 -24.02 -9.14 -5.69
C ILE A 607 -22.65 -9.24 -6.34
N HIS A 608 -22.58 -9.01 -7.64
CA HIS A 608 -21.33 -9.06 -8.39
C HIS A 608 -21.20 -7.83 -9.30
N THR A 609 -20.00 -7.28 -9.38
CA THR A 609 -19.62 -6.42 -10.50
C THR A 609 -19.51 -7.23 -11.79
N ASN A 610 -19.30 -6.60 -12.95
CA ASN A 610 -18.83 -7.30 -14.14
C ASN A 610 -17.44 -7.90 -13.89
N HIS A 611 -17.14 -9.02 -14.54
CA HIS A 611 -15.89 -9.75 -14.40
C HIS A 611 -15.28 -10.07 -15.79
N PRO A 612 -14.14 -9.46 -16.18
CA PRO A 612 -13.48 -8.35 -15.49
C PRO A 612 -14.34 -7.08 -15.50
N TYR A 613 -14.09 -6.17 -14.55
CA TYR A 613 -14.69 -4.83 -14.63
C TYR A 613 -13.96 -4.00 -15.69
N PRO A 614 -14.61 -3.01 -16.32
CA PRO A 614 -13.97 -2.15 -17.32
C PRO A 614 -12.84 -1.30 -16.73
N GLU A 615 -11.80 -0.99 -17.50
CA GLU A 615 -10.84 0.08 -17.13
C GLU A 615 -11.44 1.45 -17.39
N GLY A 616 -11.04 2.48 -16.65
CA GLY A 616 -11.40 3.87 -16.92
C GLY A 616 -10.98 4.33 -18.32
N GLN A 617 -11.93 4.68 -19.20
CA GLN A 617 -11.62 5.07 -20.60
C GLN A 617 -12.38 6.33 -21.06
N SER A 618 -13.06 7.04 -20.16
CA SER A 618 -13.95 8.15 -20.51
C SER A 618 -13.34 9.53 -20.18
N PHE A 619 -13.08 10.34 -21.21
CA PHE A 619 -12.83 11.78 -21.09
C PHE A 619 -13.97 12.47 -20.29
N PRO A 620 -13.70 13.49 -19.45
CA PRO A 620 -12.42 14.20 -19.27
C PRO A 620 -11.42 13.55 -18.30
N ASN A 621 -11.80 12.53 -17.52
CA ASN A 621 -10.99 12.09 -16.37
C ASN A 621 -10.51 10.63 -16.45
N ASN A 622 -10.76 9.94 -17.56
CA ASN A 622 -10.42 8.53 -17.82
C ASN A 622 -10.72 7.58 -16.65
N ARG A 623 -11.83 7.78 -15.93
CA ARG A 623 -12.20 6.98 -14.75
C ARG A 623 -13.66 6.55 -14.82
N PHE A 624 -14.00 5.45 -14.17
CA PHE A 624 -15.38 4.99 -13.98
C PHE A 624 -15.73 4.88 -12.50
N GLU A 625 -16.98 5.20 -12.18
CA GLU A 625 -17.58 4.93 -10.88
C GLU A 625 -18.90 4.21 -11.08
N TRP A 626 -19.02 3.02 -10.50
CA TRP A 626 -20.25 2.24 -10.52
C TRP A 626 -20.81 2.12 -9.12
N VAL A 627 -22.12 2.25 -8.99
CA VAL A 627 -22.82 2.19 -7.70
C VAL A 627 -23.93 1.16 -7.72
N TYR A 628 -24.17 0.51 -6.59
CA TYR A 628 -25.30 -0.37 -6.37
C TYR A 628 -25.91 -0.09 -5.00
N GLN A 629 -27.12 0.47 -4.99
CA GLN A 629 -27.77 1.05 -3.84
C GLN A 629 -28.93 0.19 -3.35
N LEU A 630 -29.02 0.02 -2.03
CA LEU A 630 -30.17 -0.57 -1.35
C LEU A 630 -31.33 0.43 -1.32
N ARG A 631 -32.54 -0.02 -1.68
CA ARG A 631 -33.77 0.78 -1.68
C ARG A 631 -34.34 1.03 -0.29
N VAL A 632 -34.05 0.14 0.65
CA VAL A 632 -34.56 0.18 2.03
C VAL A 632 -33.65 1.09 2.85
N PRO A 633 -34.12 2.27 3.30
CA PRO A 633 -33.40 3.03 4.32
C PRO A 633 -33.41 2.25 5.64
N VAL A 634 -32.33 2.35 6.40
CA VAL A 634 -32.21 1.73 7.72
C VAL A 634 -32.13 2.83 8.78
N ARG A 635 -32.97 2.73 9.81
CA ARG A 635 -32.91 3.62 10.98
C ARG A 635 -31.77 3.20 11.89
N VAL A 636 -30.82 4.09 12.14
CA VAL A 636 -29.63 3.80 12.96
C VAL A 636 -30.04 3.56 14.41
N LYS A 637 -29.76 2.37 14.94
CA LYS A 637 -30.06 2.00 16.33
C LYS A 637 -29.04 2.65 17.29
N ALA A 638 -29.43 2.74 18.58
CA ALA A 638 -28.55 3.21 19.66
C ALA A 638 -27.41 2.21 19.98
N SER A 639 -27.65 0.93 19.77
CA SER A 639 -26.73 -0.20 19.91
C SER A 639 -26.91 -1.15 18.72
N GLU A 640 -25.94 -1.99 18.40
CA GLU A 640 -25.96 -2.86 17.20
C GLU A 640 -26.02 -2.09 15.87
N ALA A 641 -25.45 -0.90 15.78
CA ALA A 641 -25.46 -0.11 14.55
C ALA A 641 -24.49 -0.66 13.46
N THR A 642 -24.38 -1.99 13.34
CA THR A 642 -23.38 -2.65 12.50
C THR A 642 -23.90 -2.91 11.08
N LEU A 643 -23.00 -2.81 10.11
CA LEU A 643 -23.19 -3.28 8.74
C LEU A 643 -22.17 -4.38 8.48
N LYS A 644 -22.64 -5.58 8.16
CA LYS A 644 -21.83 -6.80 8.00
C LYS A 644 -22.16 -7.49 6.69
N PHE A 645 -21.14 -7.92 5.96
CA PHE A 645 -21.30 -8.70 4.73
C PHE A 645 -20.02 -9.49 4.44
N ASP A 646 -20.12 -10.55 3.65
CA ASP A 646 -18.98 -11.29 3.15
C ASP A 646 -18.59 -10.75 1.77
N GLU A 647 -17.30 -10.72 1.45
CA GLU A 647 -16.87 -10.23 0.15
C GLU A 647 -15.63 -10.93 -0.43
N VAL A 648 -15.45 -10.76 -1.74
CA VAL A 648 -14.20 -11.02 -2.46
C VAL A 648 -13.85 -9.77 -3.27
N VAL A 649 -12.67 -9.20 -3.02
CA VAL A 649 -12.17 -8.00 -3.71
C VAL A 649 -10.92 -8.35 -4.51
N LEU A 650 -10.99 -8.27 -5.84
CA LEU A 650 -9.90 -8.52 -6.77
C LEU A 650 -9.82 -7.39 -7.80
N ILE A 651 -9.45 -6.21 -7.32
CA ILE A 651 -9.31 -4.95 -8.08
C ILE A 651 -7.86 -4.45 -8.03
N GLU A 652 -7.50 -3.48 -8.88
CA GLU A 652 -6.14 -2.95 -8.95
C GLU A 652 -5.66 -2.43 -7.59
N PRO A 653 -4.53 -2.92 -7.06
CA PRO A 653 -3.96 -2.40 -5.83
C PRO A 653 -3.24 -1.07 -6.10
N GLY A 654 -3.44 -0.08 -5.23
CA GLY A 654 -2.64 1.14 -5.26
C GLY A 654 -1.15 0.93 -4.95
N GLU A 655 -0.34 1.97 -5.13
CA GLU A 655 1.11 1.96 -4.86
C GLU A 655 1.45 1.55 -3.42
N THR A 656 2.64 0.98 -3.22
CA THR A 656 3.04 0.55 -1.87
C THR A 656 3.08 1.73 -0.90
N GLY A 657 2.18 1.72 0.09
CA GLY A 657 2.05 2.79 1.09
C GLY A 657 1.00 3.86 0.77
N SER A 658 0.29 3.77 -0.37
CA SER A 658 -0.81 4.68 -0.69
C SER A 658 -1.98 4.51 0.28
N VAL A 659 -2.69 5.62 0.55
CA VAL A 659 -3.79 5.67 1.52
C VAL A 659 -5.02 6.32 0.90
N PHE A 660 -6.17 5.69 1.01
CA PHE A 660 -7.42 6.23 0.50
C PHE A 660 -7.69 7.65 1.05
N PRO A 661 -8.08 8.65 0.23
CA PRO A 661 -8.38 8.59 -1.21
C PRO A 661 -7.27 9.21 -2.11
N SER A 662 -5.99 8.91 -1.86
CA SER A 662 -4.87 9.47 -2.64
C SER A 662 -4.89 9.04 -4.11
N GLU A 663 -4.29 9.82 -5.01
CA GLU A 663 -4.28 9.52 -6.46
C GLU A 663 -3.55 8.21 -6.80
N ASP A 664 -2.59 7.79 -5.96
CA ASP A 664 -1.89 6.51 -6.04
C ASP A 664 -2.66 5.35 -5.34
N PHE A 665 -3.91 5.59 -4.95
CA PHE A 665 -4.90 4.60 -4.54
C PHE A 665 -5.82 4.28 -5.73
N TYR A 666 -5.23 3.68 -6.78
CA TYR A 666 -5.77 3.48 -8.13
C TYR A 666 -7.24 3.06 -8.19
N ASP A 667 -7.55 1.79 -7.93
CA ASP A 667 -8.92 1.30 -7.84
C ASP A 667 -9.32 1.11 -6.39
N PHE A 668 -10.60 1.33 -6.09
CA PHE A 668 -11.11 1.03 -4.74
C PHE A 668 -12.58 0.66 -4.74
N VAL A 669 -12.94 -0.11 -3.73
CA VAL A 669 -14.34 -0.33 -3.33
C VAL A 669 -14.62 0.40 -2.03
N VAL A 670 -15.84 0.88 -1.87
CA VAL A 670 -16.27 1.63 -0.68
C VAL A 670 -17.77 1.51 -0.49
N VAL A 671 -18.20 1.56 0.78
CA VAL A 671 -19.62 1.61 1.16
C VAL A 671 -19.94 3.03 1.63
N ASP A 672 -20.89 3.67 0.98
CA ASP A 672 -21.34 5.02 1.33
C ASP A 672 -22.74 4.98 1.98
N GLY A 673 -22.97 5.88 2.93
CA GLY A 673 -24.28 6.14 3.52
C GLY A 673 -24.79 7.56 3.22
N SER A 674 -26.10 7.75 3.25
CA SER A 674 -26.74 9.05 3.02
C SER A 674 -28.00 9.23 3.87
N LYS A 675 -28.11 10.40 4.54
CA LYS A 675 -29.26 10.79 5.37
C LYS A 675 -30.34 11.60 4.65
N ASP A 676 -30.07 12.04 3.43
CA ASP A 676 -30.97 12.88 2.62
C ASP A 676 -31.55 12.10 1.42
N GLY A 677 -31.63 10.77 1.57
CA GLY A 677 -32.18 9.88 0.56
C GLY A 677 -31.26 9.72 -0.66
N GLY A 678 -29.96 9.99 -0.53
CA GLY A 678 -28.92 9.80 -1.54
C GLY A 678 -28.59 11.06 -2.36
N VAL A 679 -28.80 12.27 -1.82
CA VAL A 679 -28.37 13.54 -2.43
C VAL A 679 -26.91 13.79 -2.09
N THR A 680 -26.54 13.65 -0.81
CA THR A 680 -25.15 13.68 -0.35
C THR A 680 -24.73 12.32 0.19
N TRP A 681 -23.48 11.93 -0.03
CA TRP A 681 -22.94 10.62 0.33
C TRP A 681 -21.67 10.78 1.14
N ILE A 682 -21.55 9.99 2.21
CA ILE A 682 -20.37 9.96 3.08
C ILE A 682 -19.90 8.50 3.16
N PRO A 683 -18.61 8.20 2.94
CA PRO A 683 -18.07 6.86 3.18
C PRO A 683 -18.31 6.44 4.63
N ILE A 684 -18.89 5.26 4.84
CA ILE A 684 -19.09 4.70 6.20
C ILE A 684 -17.74 4.37 6.82
N ALA A 685 -16.81 3.90 6.00
CA ALA A 685 -15.40 3.68 6.31
C ALA A 685 -14.54 4.03 5.09
N ASN A 686 -13.21 4.08 5.26
CA ASN A 686 -12.28 4.31 4.14
C ASN A 686 -12.44 3.25 3.04
N GLY A 687 -12.26 3.66 1.79
CA GLY A 687 -12.17 2.74 0.65
C GLY A 687 -10.96 1.82 0.76
N TYR A 688 -11.05 0.67 0.10
CA TYR A 688 -10.05 -0.39 0.16
C TYR A 688 -9.93 -1.14 -1.17
N ASP A 689 -8.83 -1.88 -1.34
CA ASP A 689 -8.52 -2.65 -2.54
C ASP A 689 -7.97 -4.04 -2.20
N SER A 690 -7.42 -4.74 -3.19
CA SER A 690 -6.87 -6.10 -3.02
C SER A 690 -5.81 -6.23 -1.92
N ARG A 691 -5.16 -5.13 -1.49
CA ARG A 691 -4.13 -5.13 -0.43
C ARG A 691 -4.70 -5.29 0.97
N ASP A 692 -5.99 -5.02 1.18
CA ASP A 692 -6.63 -5.10 2.50
C ASP A 692 -6.69 -6.53 3.07
N PHE A 693 -6.51 -7.55 2.22
CA PHE A 693 -6.40 -8.94 2.64
C PHE A 693 -5.34 -9.67 1.81
N ALA A 694 -4.27 -10.16 2.44
CA ALA A 694 -3.13 -10.76 1.74
C ALA A 694 -3.51 -11.89 0.76
N PRO A 695 -4.51 -12.77 1.04
CA PRO A 695 -5.00 -13.74 0.05
C PRO A 695 -5.64 -13.12 -1.20
N TRP A 696 -6.32 -11.97 -1.10
CA TRP A 696 -6.84 -11.26 -2.28
C TRP A 696 -5.71 -10.72 -3.15
N LEU A 697 -4.74 -10.01 -2.57
CA LEU A 697 -3.56 -9.52 -3.30
C LEU A 697 -2.79 -10.67 -3.96
N THR A 698 -2.61 -11.78 -3.24
CA THR A 698 -1.96 -12.98 -3.78
C THR A 698 -2.75 -13.56 -4.94
N ARG A 699 -4.08 -13.62 -4.84
CA ARG A 699 -4.95 -14.10 -5.93
C ARG A 699 -4.90 -13.16 -7.14
N TYR A 700 -5.04 -11.85 -6.93
CA TYR A 700 -4.97 -10.85 -7.99
C TYR A 700 -3.67 -10.98 -8.80
N ASN A 701 -2.53 -11.15 -8.12
CA ASN A 701 -1.22 -11.31 -8.75
C ASN A 701 -0.93 -12.71 -9.32
N SER A 702 -1.83 -13.68 -9.14
CA SER A 702 -1.58 -15.07 -9.55
C SER A 702 -1.63 -15.30 -11.06
N ALA A 703 -2.27 -14.41 -11.82
CA ALA A 703 -2.33 -14.46 -13.26
C ALA A 703 -2.52 -13.06 -13.86
N THR A 704 -1.63 -12.64 -14.76
CA THR A 704 -1.67 -11.32 -15.41
C THR A 704 -1.49 -11.41 -16.92
N ALA A 705 -2.11 -10.50 -17.65
CA ALA A 705 -1.95 -10.33 -19.09
C ALA A 705 -1.88 -8.84 -19.43
N GLY A 706 -0.67 -8.35 -19.74
CA GLY A 706 -0.41 -6.91 -19.73
C GLY A 706 -0.40 -6.40 -18.28
N ASN A 707 -1.08 -5.28 -18.03
CA ASN A 707 -1.27 -4.75 -16.68
C ASN A 707 -2.47 -5.36 -15.95
N ASN A 708 -3.39 -6.00 -16.69
CA ASN A 708 -4.63 -6.53 -16.13
C ASN A 708 -4.42 -7.87 -15.43
N SER A 709 -5.08 -8.05 -14.29
CA SER A 709 -5.24 -9.35 -13.67
C SER A 709 -6.25 -10.18 -14.45
N THR A 710 -5.89 -11.43 -14.75
CA THR A 710 -6.77 -12.43 -15.36
C THR A 710 -7.19 -13.52 -14.37
N ALA A 711 -6.84 -13.35 -13.10
CA ALA A 711 -7.24 -14.26 -12.04
C ALA A 711 -8.78 -14.23 -11.87
N VAL A 712 -9.38 -15.39 -11.62
CA VAL A 712 -10.83 -15.49 -11.37
C VAL A 712 -11.13 -15.58 -9.87
N GLY A 713 -12.28 -15.06 -9.44
CA GLY A 713 -12.76 -15.21 -8.06
C GLY A 713 -12.84 -16.66 -7.60
N ASP A 714 -12.70 -16.87 -6.29
CA ASP A 714 -12.80 -18.18 -5.63
C ASP A 714 -13.62 -18.01 -4.34
N PRO A 715 -14.68 -18.81 -4.11
CA PRO A 715 -15.50 -18.70 -2.90
C PRO A 715 -14.72 -18.92 -1.60
N ASN A 716 -13.57 -19.59 -1.61
CA ASN A 716 -12.72 -19.71 -0.41
C ASN A 716 -12.03 -18.39 -0.01
N LEU A 717 -12.13 -17.34 -0.85
CA LEU A 717 -11.59 -16.02 -0.57
C LEU A 717 -12.59 -15.10 0.13
N PHE A 718 -13.83 -15.56 0.38
CA PHE A 718 -14.80 -14.75 1.12
C PHE A 718 -14.26 -14.39 2.50
N ARG A 719 -14.34 -13.10 2.83
CA ARG A 719 -14.02 -12.55 4.14
C ARG A 719 -15.16 -11.66 4.59
N THR A 720 -15.52 -11.78 5.87
CA THR A 720 -16.51 -10.89 6.48
C THR A 720 -15.92 -9.50 6.74
N ARG A 721 -16.62 -8.46 6.27
CA ARG A 721 -16.42 -7.07 6.66
C ARG A 721 -17.47 -6.64 7.67
N VAL A 722 -17.05 -5.83 8.63
CA VAL A 722 -17.91 -5.19 9.64
C VAL A 722 -17.61 -3.71 9.67
N MET A 723 -18.65 -2.88 9.61
CA MET A 723 -18.58 -1.42 9.73
C MET A 723 -19.58 -0.94 10.78
N ASN A 724 -19.31 0.17 11.44
CA ASN A 724 -20.22 0.79 12.39
C ASN A 724 -20.87 2.03 11.77
N LEU A 725 -22.20 2.02 11.63
CA LEU A 725 -22.96 3.15 11.10
C LEU A 725 -22.84 4.39 12.01
N GLN A 726 -22.68 4.20 13.32
CA GLN A 726 -22.51 5.31 14.27
C GLN A 726 -21.18 6.06 14.13
N ASP A 727 -20.24 5.56 13.33
CA ASP A 727 -19.01 6.30 13.04
C ASP A 727 -19.30 7.56 12.19
N GLN A 728 -20.44 7.58 11.46
CA GLN A 728 -20.83 8.68 10.57
C GLN A 728 -22.26 9.21 10.78
N PHE A 729 -23.15 8.43 11.41
CA PHE A 729 -24.58 8.75 11.53
C PHE A 729 -25.06 8.68 12.98
N ASP A 730 -25.96 9.58 13.38
CA ASP A 730 -26.49 9.61 14.73
C ASP A 730 -27.60 8.56 14.92
N THR A 731 -27.89 8.19 16.17
CA THR A 731 -29.06 7.34 16.48
C THR A 731 -30.35 7.99 15.98
N GLU A 732 -31.28 7.19 15.45
CA GLU A 732 -32.53 7.58 14.78
C GLU A 732 -32.37 8.19 13.37
N ASP A 733 -31.15 8.40 12.85
CA ASP A 733 -30.98 8.79 11.46
C ASP A 733 -31.53 7.71 10.52
N GLU A 734 -32.27 8.09 9.48
CA GLU A 734 -32.72 7.18 8.43
C GLU A 734 -31.73 7.23 7.26
N VAL A 735 -30.93 6.17 7.10
CA VAL A 735 -29.77 6.15 6.20
C VAL A 735 -30.01 5.18 5.05
N VAL A 736 -29.82 5.65 3.81
CA VAL A 736 -29.71 4.76 2.64
C VAL A 736 -28.25 4.40 2.38
N ILE A 737 -28.01 3.17 1.93
CA ILE A 737 -26.67 2.59 1.79
C ILE A 737 -26.42 2.21 0.33
N ARG A 738 -25.20 2.46 -0.17
CA ARG A 738 -24.75 2.00 -1.49
C ARG A 738 -23.35 1.41 -1.44
N PHE A 739 -23.09 0.47 -2.34
CA PHE A 739 -21.79 -0.07 -2.66
C PHE A 739 -21.24 0.66 -3.89
N ARG A 740 -19.98 1.08 -3.87
CA ARG A 740 -19.33 1.80 -4.97
C ARG A 740 -17.99 1.16 -5.33
N LEU A 741 -17.75 0.99 -6.62
CA LEU A 741 -16.44 0.63 -7.18
C LEU A 741 -15.96 1.78 -8.06
N PHE A 742 -14.75 2.26 -7.78
CA PHE A 742 -14.01 3.21 -8.58
C PHE A 742 -12.95 2.47 -9.40
N SER A 743 -12.82 2.84 -10.68
CA SER A 743 -11.76 2.33 -11.55
C SER A 743 -11.06 3.47 -12.31
N ASP A 744 -9.74 3.48 -12.27
CA ASP A 744 -8.89 4.36 -13.05
C ASP A 744 -8.42 3.68 -14.36
N PRO A 745 -7.62 4.35 -15.21
CA PRO A 745 -6.97 3.73 -16.36
C PRO A 745 -5.60 3.16 -15.97
N GLY A 746 -5.38 1.88 -16.22
CA GLY A 746 -4.04 1.31 -16.01
C GLY A 746 -4.06 -0.20 -15.91
N ALA A 747 -4.90 -0.71 -15.01
CA ALA A 747 -5.24 -2.12 -14.93
C ALA A 747 -6.72 -2.35 -14.58
N ALA A 748 -7.16 -3.57 -14.80
CA ALA A 748 -8.41 -4.09 -14.26
C ALA A 748 -8.22 -5.55 -13.81
N GLY A 749 -9.08 -5.98 -12.91
CA GLY A 749 -9.12 -7.35 -12.41
C GLY A 749 -10.50 -7.99 -12.51
N TRP A 750 -10.69 -9.03 -11.71
CA TRP A 750 -11.97 -9.72 -11.64
C TRP A 750 -13.06 -8.79 -11.14
N GLY A 751 -12.84 -8.04 -10.04
CA GLY A 751 -13.81 -7.09 -9.50
C GLY A 751 -14.24 -7.42 -8.07
N TRP A 752 -15.51 -7.15 -7.75
CA TRP A 752 -16.05 -7.25 -6.39
C TRP A 752 -17.28 -8.17 -6.35
N ALA A 753 -17.32 -9.04 -5.34
CA ALA A 753 -18.49 -9.81 -4.97
C ALA A 753 -18.87 -9.55 -3.51
N ILE A 754 -20.16 -9.41 -3.22
CA ILE A 754 -20.73 -9.16 -1.88
C ILE A 754 -21.85 -10.17 -1.62
N ASP A 755 -21.78 -10.86 -0.49
CA ASP A 755 -22.76 -11.85 -0.05
C ASP A 755 -23.15 -11.65 1.43
N ASN A 756 -24.22 -12.29 1.89
CA ASN A 756 -24.66 -12.35 3.28
C ASN A 756 -24.76 -10.97 3.99
N LEU A 757 -25.37 -9.98 3.31
CA LEU A 757 -25.55 -8.65 3.85
C LEU A 757 -26.50 -8.66 5.05
N ARG A 758 -26.03 -8.12 6.17
CA ARG A 758 -26.73 -7.97 7.44
C ARG A 758 -26.51 -6.56 7.96
N ILE A 759 -27.58 -5.86 8.29
CA ILE A 759 -27.54 -4.48 8.79
C ILE A 759 -28.33 -4.47 10.10
N GLN A 760 -27.63 -4.17 11.20
CA GLN A 760 -28.13 -4.11 12.57
C GLN A 760 -28.81 -5.40 13.03
N ILE A 761 -28.17 -6.54 12.71
CA ILE A 761 -28.52 -7.89 13.12
C ILE A 761 -27.45 -8.38 14.10
N ASP A 762 -27.88 -8.83 15.27
CA ASP A 762 -27.04 -9.52 16.22
C ASP A 762 -27.02 -11.04 15.95
N ASP A 763 -25.84 -11.54 15.57
CA ASP A 763 -25.57 -12.94 15.25
C ASP A 763 -24.48 -13.56 16.14
N VAL A 764 -24.11 -12.89 17.23
CA VAL A 764 -23.05 -13.33 18.14
C VAL A 764 -23.69 -13.91 19.40
N PRO A 765 -23.48 -15.19 19.72
CA PRO A 765 -24.05 -15.75 20.94
C PRO A 765 -23.31 -15.24 22.19
N PRO A 766 -23.98 -15.26 23.36
CA PRO A 766 -23.38 -14.83 24.62
C PRO A 766 -22.09 -15.58 24.97
N THR A 767 -21.23 -14.93 25.73
CA THR A 767 -20.05 -15.54 26.37
C THR A 767 -20.39 -15.96 27.80
N ILE A 768 -19.77 -17.04 28.30
CA ILE A 768 -19.98 -17.56 29.66
C ILE A 768 -18.60 -17.78 30.30
N LEU A 769 -18.35 -17.11 31.43
CA LEU A 769 -17.21 -17.39 32.31
C LEU A 769 -17.66 -18.12 33.58
N HIS A 770 -16.88 -19.10 34.01
CA HIS A 770 -17.20 -19.96 35.15
C HIS A 770 -15.95 -20.69 35.67
N ASN A 771 -15.78 -20.73 37.00
CA ASN A 771 -14.76 -21.58 37.63
C ASN A 771 -15.32 -22.97 37.91
N HIS A 772 -14.83 -23.99 37.19
CA HIS A 772 -15.24 -25.38 37.38
C HIS A 772 -15.04 -25.85 38.82
N VAL A 773 -15.96 -26.69 39.32
CA VAL A 773 -15.86 -27.30 40.65
C VAL A 773 -15.16 -28.66 40.56
N ASP A 774 -13.94 -28.78 41.11
CA ASP A 774 -13.10 -29.98 40.95
C ASP A 774 -13.71 -31.27 41.54
N TYR A 775 -14.38 -31.16 42.68
CA TYR A 775 -15.09 -32.24 43.38
C TYR A 775 -15.97 -31.68 44.51
N LEU A 776 -16.89 -32.50 45.01
CA LEU A 776 -17.67 -32.23 46.22
C LEU A 776 -17.35 -33.27 47.30
N LEU A 777 -17.34 -32.88 48.57
CA LEU A 777 -17.28 -33.84 49.66
C LEU A 777 -18.62 -34.51 49.87
N SER A 778 -18.64 -35.80 50.19
CA SER A 778 -19.86 -36.53 50.60
C SER A 778 -20.56 -35.94 51.82
N THR A 779 -19.87 -35.11 52.62
CA THR A 779 -20.44 -34.36 53.75
C THR A 779 -21.06 -33.01 53.36
N ASN A 780 -20.90 -32.57 52.11
CA ASN A 780 -21.47 -31.33 51.58
C ASN A 780 -22.52 -31.67 50.51
N ASN A 781 -23.76 -31.22 50.71
CA ASN A 781 -24.87 -31.47 49.81
C ASN A 781 -25.25 -30.24 48.96
N ILE A 782 -24.42 -29.20 48.90
CA ILE A 782 -24.66 -27.99 48.10
C ILE A 782 -23.55 -27.83 47.07
N LEU A 783 -23.92 -27.84 45.78
CA LEU A 783 -23.06 -27.42 44.67
C LEU A 783 -23.29 -25.93 44.41
N SER A 784 -22.27 -25.10 44.63
CA SER A 784 -22.35 -23.65 44.39
C SER A 784 -21.62 -23.30 43.10
N LEU A 785 -22.33 -22.72 42.13
CA LEU A 785 -21.77 -22.32 40.84
C LEU A 785 -21.75 -20.80 40.73
N THR A 786 -20.57 -20.22 40.46
CA THR A 786 -20.43 -18.79 40.14
C THR A 786 -20.27 -18.61 38.64
N ILE A 787 -21.13 -17.81 38.02
CA ILE A 787 -21.32 -17.72 36.59
C ILE A 787 -21.33 -16.25 36.19
N GLN A 788 -20.52 -15.89 35.20
CA GLN A 788 -20.47 -14.55 34.63
C GLN A 788 -20.79 -14.63 33.13
N PRO A 789 -22.08 -14.58 32.76
CA PRO A 789 -22.50 -14.48 31.38
C PRO A 789 -22.36 -13.02 30.91
N SER A 790 -21.96 -12.83 29.66
CA SER A 790 -21.93 -11.51 29.04
C SER A 790 -22.26 -11.59 27.57
N ASP A 791 -23.04 -10.62 27.12
CA ASP A 791 -23.32 -10.40 25.72
C ASP A 791 -23.22 -8.91 25.41
N ALA A 792 -22.75 -8.55 24.21
CA ALA A 792 -22.57 -7.15 23.83
C ALA A 792 -23.90 -6.39 23.70
N PHE A 793 -24.99 -7.11 23.48
CA PHE A 793 -26.31 -6.57 23.15
C PHE A 793 -27.41 -6.97 24.13
N GLY A 794 -27.10 -7.91 25.01
CA GLY A 794 -27.84 -8.15 26.24
C GLY A 794 -28.28 -9.60 26.36
N LEU A 795 -28.42 -10.03 27.61
CA LEU A 795 -28.83 -11.39 27.94
C LEU A 795 -30.35 -11.45 28.10
N ALA A 796 -30.98 -12.48 27.51
CA ALA A 796 -32.39 -12.77 27.70
C ALA A 796 -32.62 -13.87 28.73
N GLU A 797 -31.85 -14.96 28.68
CA GLU A 797 -32.05 -16.13 29.54
C GLU A 797 -30.70 -16.76 29.94
N VAL A 798 -30.58 -17.21 31.20
CA VAL A 798 -29.42 -17.97 31.69
C VAL A 798 -29.92 -19.19 32.45
N PHE A 799 -29.43 -20.37 32.08
CA PHE A 799 -29.83 -21.65 32.66
C PHE A 799 -28.63 -22.46 33.14
N VAL A 800 -28.86 -23.32 34.13
CA VAL A 800 -27.97 -24.42 34.48
C VAL A 800 -28.77 -25.71 34.39
N ASP A 801 -28.34 -26.63 33.53
CA ASP A 801 -28.88 -27.98 33.55
C ASP A 801 -27.95 -28.85 34.41
N ALA A 802 -28.49 -29.58 35.38
CA ALA A 802 -27.72 -30.47 36.24
C ALA A 802 -28.43 -31.81 36.50
N LYS A 803 -27.66 -32.86 36.73
CA LYS A 803 -28.15 -34.20 37.12
C LYS A 803 -27.12 -34.92 37.96
N VAL A 804 -27.56 -35.90 38.74
CA VAL A 804 -26.68 -36.81 39.49
C VAL A 804 -26.63 -38.15 38.76
N ASN A 805 -25.42 -38.60 38.43
CA ASN A 805 -25.15 -39.80 37.65
C ASN A 805 -25.98 -39.81 36.34
N ASN A 806 -26.61 -40.93 36.02
CA ASN A 806 -27.54 -41.06 34.88
C ASN A 806 -29.00 -40.75 35.29
N GLY A 807 -29.21 -39.92 36.32
CA GLY A 807 -30.53 -39.49 36.78
C GLY A 807 -31.24 -38.53 35.83
N GLU A 808 -32.42 -38.06 36.23
CA GLU A 808 -33.19 -37.06 35.47
C GLU A 808 -32.46 -35.72 35.42
N LEU A 809 -32.58 -35.02 34.29
CA LEU A 809 -32.01 -33.71 34.07
C LEU A 809 -32.92 -32.64 34.68
N GLU A 810 -32.38 -31.86 35.61
CA GLU A 810 -33.05 -30.69 36.20
C GLU A 810 -32.48 -29.41 35.58
N THR A 811 -33.36 -28.47 35.20
CA THR A 811 -32.96 -27.16 34.65
C THR A 811 -33.31 -26.06 35.64
N PHE A 812 -32.32 -25.24 35.98
CA PHE A 812 -32.42 -24.11 36.88
C PHE A 812 -32.25 -22.81 36.09
N GLU A 813 -33.24 -21.93 36.11
CA GLU A 813 -33.17 -20.61 35.48
C GLU A 813 -32.60 -19.58 36.48
N ILE A 814 -31.68 -18.73 36.01
CA ILE A 814 -31.09 -17.64 36.78
C ILE A 814 -31.76 -16.32 36.36
N PRO A 815 -32.50 -15.65 37.26
CA PRO A 815 -33.10 -14.35 36.96
C PRO A 815 -32.03 -13.28 36.71
N ILE A 816 -32.03 -12.70 35.51
CA ILE A 816 -31.09 -11.64 35.11
C ILE A 816 -31.49 -10.32 35.79
N GLN A 817 -30.51 -9.62 36.35
CA GLN A 817 -30.71 -8.33 37.02
C GLN A 817 -29.90 -7.23 36.35
N GLU A 818 -30.46 -6.03 36.26
CA GLU A 818 -29.79 -4.86 35.69
C GLU A 818 -28.53 -4.52 36.50
N ASN A 819 -27.41 -4.25 35.82
CA ASN A 819 -26.09 -3.97 36.40
C ASN A 819 -25.45 -5.12 37.20
N GLN A 820 -25.93 -6.36 37.06
CA GLN A 820 -25.31 -7.54 37.64
C GLN A 820 -24.64 -8.39 36.54
N SER A 821 -23.33 -8.59 36.66
CA SER A 821 -22.54 -9.40 35.71
C SER A 821 -22.16 -10.79 36.26
N GLU A 822 -22.20 -10.99 37.58
CA GLU A 822 -21.84 -12.26 38.22
C GLU A 822 -23.01 -12.80 39.04
N TYR A 823 -23.31 -14.08 38.86
CA TYR A 823 -24.42 -14.79 39.49
C TYR A 823 -23.89 -15.98 40.27
N THR A 824 -24.43 -16.23 41.46
CA THR A 824 -24.13 -17.45 42.24
C THR A 824 -25.39 -18.28 42.38
N LEU A 825 -25.33 -19.54 41.93
CA LEU A 825 -26.42 -20.50 41.99
C LEU A 825 -26.06 -21.66 42.95
N PRO A 826 -26.70 -21.74 44.14
CA PRO A 826 -26.58 -22.89 45.02
C PRO A 826 -27.61 -23.98 44.63
N ILE A 827 -27.13 -25.15 44.22
CA ILE A 827 -27.93 -26.33 43.89
C ILE A 827 -27.86 -27.31 45.08
N THR A 828 -29.00 -27.61 45.70
CA THR A 828 -29.08 -28.58 46.80
C THR A 828 -29.29 -29.99 46.25
N LEU A 829 -28.39 -30.90 46.58
CA LEU A 829 -28.39 -32.28 46.09
C LEU A 829 -29.02 -33.21 47.14
N THR A 830 -29.86 -34.15 46.70
CA THR A 830 -30.50 -35.14 47.59
C THR A 830 -29.97 -36.54 47.32
N GLY A 831 -29.63 -37.27 48.39
CA GLY A 831 -29.30 -38.70 48.31
C GLY A 831 -27.94 -39.03 47.71
N VAL A 832 -26.99 -38.09 47.73
CA VAL A 832 -25.63 -38.29 47.19
C VAL A 832 -24.68 -38.98 48.17
N GLU A 833 -23.84 -39.87 47.66
CA GLU A 833 -22.79 -40.56 48.41
C GLU A 833 -21.42 -40.53 47.69
N ALA A 834 -20.35 -40.89 48.40
CA ALA A 834 -19.02 -40.95 47.80
C ALA A 834 -18.99 -42.00 46.67
N GLY A 835 -18.60 -41.59 45.46
CA GLY A 835 -18.66 -42.40 44.25
C GLY A 835 -19.66 -41.88 43.21
N ASP A 836 -20.62 -41.04 43.63
CA ASP A 836 -21.53 -40.35 42.71
C ASP A 836 -20.82 -39.27 41.89
N LYS A 837 -21.42 -38.91 40.76
CA LYS A 837 -20.97 -37.81 39.89
C LYS A 837 -22.12 -36.83 39.68
N ILE A 838 -21.85 -35.55 39.83
CA ILE A 838 -22.77 -34.49 39.41
C ILE A 838 -22.35 -34.07 38.01
N GLU A 839 -23.30 -34.03 37.08
CA GLU A 839 -23.09 -33.54 35.73
C GLU A 839 -23.84 -32.22 35.56
N TYR A 840 -23.17 -31.15 35.12
CA TYR A 840 -23.83 -29.85 34.89
C TYR A 840 -23.31 -29.13 33.64
N ARG A 841 -24.17 -28.29 33.05
CA ARG A 841 -23.80 -27.34 31.99
C ARG A 841 -24.54 -26.03 32.18
N ILE A 842 -23.91 -24.95 31.75
CA ILE A 842 -24.45 -23.59 31.82
C ILE A 842 -24.86 -23.20 30.41
N ARG A 843 -26.02 -22.58 30.23
CA ARG A 843 -26.51 -22.07 28.95
C ARG A 843 -26.87 -20.60 29.10
N ALA A 844 -26.54 -19.78 28.11
CA ALA A 844 -26.90 -18.37 28.08
C ALA A 844 -27.41 -18.01 26.69
N LYS A 845 -28.47 -17.22 26.65
CA LYS A 845 -29.15 -16.84 25.41
C LYS A 845 -29.42 -15.34 25.40
N ASP A 846 -29.17 -14.71 24.26
CA ASP A 846 -29.41 -13.27 24.05
C ASP A 846 -30.86 -12.97 23.62
N ALA A 847 -31.16 -11.69 23.44
CA ALA A 847 -32.47 -11.22 22.99
C ALA A 847 -32.79 -11.59 21.53
N SER A 848 -31.77 -11.84 20.71
CA SER A 848 -31.86 -12.27 19.31
C SER A 848 -32.11 -13.77 19.17
N GLY A 849 -31.95 -14.52 20.26
CA GLY A 849 -32.16 -15.95 20.35
C GLY A 849 -30.91 -16.79 20.12
N ASN A 850 -29.72 -16.20 20.00
CA ASN A 850 -28.48 -16.97 19.91
C ASN A 850 -28.12 -17.52 21.28
N GLU A 851 -27.64 -18.76 21.34
CA GLU A 851 -27.40 -19.50 22.59
C GLU A 851 -25.99 -20.08 22.63
N THR A 852 -25.30 -19.91 23.77
CA THR A 852 -24.03 -20.58 24.10
C THR A 852 -24.24 -21.58 25.22
N SER A 853 -23.51 -22.69 25.17
CA SER A 853 -23.41 -23.68 26.25
C SER A 853 -21.96 -23.79 26.76
N LEU A 854 -21.78 -23.95 28.06
CA LEU A 854 -20.50 -24.22 28.73
C LEU A 854 -20.63 -25.45 29.66
N PRO A 855 -19.95 -26.57 29.37
CA PRO A 855 -19.09 -26.80 28.20
C PRO A 855 -19.91 -26.81 26.90
N ALA A 856 -19.23 -26.57 25.76
CA ALA A 856 -19.88 -26.55 24.45
C ALA A 856 -20.63 -27.85 24.13
N ASP A 857 -20.07 -28.99 24.56
CA ASP A 857 -20.65 -30.31 24.42
C ASP A 857 -20.73 -31.04 25.76
N GLY A 858 -21.83 -31.76 25.99
CA GLY A 858 -21.99 -32.62 27.17
C GLY A 858 -22.18 -31.85 28.47
N PHE A 859 -21.48 -32.29 29.52
CA PHE A 859 -21.59 -31.76 30.87
C PHE A 859 -20.21 -31.75 31.53
N PHE A 860 -19.96 -30.73 32.35
CA PHE A 860 -18.92 -30.79 33.38
C PHE A 860 -19.24 -31.91 34.37
N GLN A 861 -18.20 -32.59 34.88
CA GLN A 861 -18.36 -33.69 35.83
C GLN A 861 -17.68 -33.35 37.15
N VAL A 862 -18.47 -33.35 38.22
CA VAL A 862 -18.02 -33.10 39.60
C VAL A 862 -18.16 -34.40 40.39
N PRO A 863 -17.07 -35.13 40.65
CA PRO A 863 -17.12 -36.33 41.46
C PRO A 863 -17.40 -35.99 42.94
N ILE A 864 -18.22 -36.82 43.59
CA ILE A 864 -18.47 -36.76 45.03
C ILE A 864 -17.55 -37.75 45.72
N ILE A 865 -16.76 -37.28 46.69
CA ILE A 865 -15.68 -38.05 47.29
C ILE A 865 -15.66 -38.00 48.82
N SER A 866 -14.93 -38.94 49.40
CA SER A 866 -14.41 -38.87 50.75
C SER A 866 -12.90 -39.06 50.69
N PHE A 867 -12.13 -38.30 51.47
CA PHE A 867 -10.69 -38.53 51.54
C PHE A 867 -10.36 -39.84 52.26
N GLY A 868 -9.33 -40.52 51.77
CA GLY A 868 -8.78 -41.71 52.41
C GLY A 868 -8.01 -41.38 53.68
N THR A 869 -7.67 -42.41 54.44
CA THR A 869 -6.78 -42.27 55.61
C THR A 869 -5.35 -41.94 55.18
N PRO A 870 -4.59 -41.14 55.96
CA PRO A 870 -3.20 -40.84 55.64
C PRO A 870 -2.32 -42.08 55.46
N VAL A 871 -1.40 -42.04 54.50
CA VAL A 871 -0.41 -43.09 54.20
C VAL A 871 1.01 -42.57 54.41
N THR A 872 1.99 -43.45 54.66
CA THR A 872 3.39 -43.03 54.87
C THR A 872 4.18 -42.91 53.56
N GLN A 873 3.69 -43.51 52.47
CA GLN A 873 4.28 -43.45 51.13
C GLN A 873 3.19 -43.67 50.07
N TYR A 874 3.43 -43.20 48.86
CA TYR A 874 2.54 -43.43 47.72
C TYR A 874 3.36 -43.67 46.45
N VAL A 875 3.08 -44.75 45.70
CA VAL A 875 3.80 -45.07 44.45
C VAL A 875 2.79 -45.55 43.40
N ALA A 876 2.85 -45.01 42.19
CA ALA A 876 2.00 -45.40 41.07
C ALA A 876 2.74 -45.22 39.72
N ASP A 877 2.65 -46.23 38.86
CA ASP A 877 3.18 -46.25 37.48
C ASP A 877 2.06 -46.12 36.42
N PHE A 878 0.82 -45.93 36.87
CA PHE A 878 -0.38 -45.73 36.04
C PHE A 878 -0.67 -46.78 34.94
N ASN A 879 0.05 -47.91 34.93
CA ASN A 879 -0.16 -49.01 33.98
C ASN A 879 -1.43 -49.82 34.26
N SER A 880 -2.09 -49.56 35.38
CA SER A 880 -3.36 -50.15 35.78
C SER A 880 -4.33 -49.06 36.25
N ALA A 881 -5.63 -49.36 36.19
CA ALA A 881 -6.66 -48.42 36.61
C ALA A 881 -6.41 -47.92 38.04
N ASN A 882 -6.34 -46.59 38.19
CA ASN A 882 -6.07 -45.93 39.46
C ASN A 882 -7.25 -45.02 39.82
N THR A 883 -7.78 -45.17 41.05
CA THR A 883 -8.93 -44.40 41.56
C THR A 883 -8.56 -43.49 42.73
N ASP A 884 -7.26 -43.38 43.03
CA ASP A 884 -6.76 -42.60 44.15
C ASP A 884 -6.68 -41.10 43.83
N PHE A 885 -7.01 -40.70 42.60
CA PHE A 885 -7.01 -39.30 42.17
C PHE A 885 -8.40 -38.81 41.81
N VAL A 886 -8.64 -37.53 42.10
CA VAL A 886 -9.89 -36.82 41.82
C VAL A 886 -9.57 -35.47 41.17
N GLY A 887 -10.34 -35.05 40.18
CA GLY A 887 -10.07 -33.81 39.49
C GLY A 887 -10.89 -33.66 38.22
N ASN A 888 -10.52 -32.65 37.43
CA ASN A 888 -11.17 -32.28 36.19
C ASN A 888 -10.16 -32.19 35.03
N PHE A 889 -10.60 -32.48 33.81
CA PHE A 889 -9.78 -32.34 32.59
C PHE A 889 -8.47 -33.14 32.58
N PHE A 890 -8.48 -34.30 33.22
CA PHE A 890 -7.40 -35.29 33.14
C PHE A 890 -7.93 -36.71 32.98
N SER A 891 -7.13 -37.59 32.41
CA SER A 891 -7.42 -39.01 32.22
C SER A 891 -6.23 -39.89 32.61
N ILE A 892 -6.54 -41.10 33.07
CA ILE A 892 -5.56 -42.18 33.30
C ILE A 892 -5.78 -43.22 32.20
N THR A 893 -5.19 -42.96 31.04
CA THR A 893 -5.32 -43.79 29.84
C THR A 893 -4.00 -43.82 29.10
N GLN A 894 -3.89 -44.64 28.07
CA GLN A 894 -2.75 -44.61 27.15
C GLN A 894 -2.92 -43.44 26.16
N PRO A 895 -2.08 -42.38 26.23
CA PRO A 895 -2.12 -41.33 25.23
C PRO A 895 -1.70 -41.88 23.86
N SER A 896 -2.22 -41.28 22.79
CA SER A 896 -1.84 -41.64 21.42
C SER A 896 -0.33 -41.50 21.21
N GLY A 897 0.33 -42.55 20.71
CA GLY A 897 1.78 -42.57 20.48
C GLY A 897 2.64 -43.01 21.67
N PHE A 898 2.04 -43.38 22.81
CA PHE A 898 2.74 -43.92 23.98
C PHE A 898 2.57 -45.44 24.05
N LEU A 899 3.51 -46.13 24.71
CA LEU A 899 3.49 -47.59 24.85
C LEU A 899 2.63 -48.07 26.03
N ASN A 900 2.44 -47.20 27.03
CA ASN A 900 1.87 -47.49 28.33
C ASN A 900 0.86 -46.40 28.71
N SER A 901 -0.01 -46.71 29.69
CA SER A 901 -0.90 -45.71 30.26
C SER A 901 -0.13 -44.70 31.09
N SER A 902 -0.57 -43.45 31.07
CA SER A 902 -0.02 -42.39 31.90
C SER A 902 -1.15 -41.52 32.42
N PHE A 903 -0.81 -40.62 33.32
CA PHE A 903 -1.70 -39.57 33.77
C PHE A 903 -1.56 -38.37 32.83
N HIS A 904 -2.62 -37.84 32.21
CA HIS A 904 -2.47 -36.76 31.23
C HIS A 904 -3.73 -35.89 31.01
N THR A 905 -3.54 -34.69 30.45
CA THR A 905 -4.63 -33.83 29.98
C THR A 905 -5.22 -34.34 28.65
N PRO A 906 -6.38 -33.82 28.20
CA PRO A 906 -6.70 -33.80 26.78
C PRO A 906 -5.55 -33.19 25.96
N HIS A 907 -5.39 -33.66 24.73
CA HIS A 907 -4.34 -33.20 23.81
C HIS A 907 -4.98 -32.77 22.48
N PRO A 908 -5.08 -31.45 22.20
CA PRO A 908 -4.66 -30.32 23.05
C PRO A 908 -5.55 -30.15 24.29
N TYR A 909 -5.06 -29.43 25.31
CA TYR A 909 -5.85 -29.11 26.50
C TYR A 909 -6.84 -27.96 26.25
N PRO A 910 -7.96 -27.87 26.98
CA PRO A 910 -8.96 -26.82 26.73
C PRO A 910 -8.45 -25.41 27.10
N ASN A 911 -8.86 -24.40 26.33
CA ASN A 911 -8.64 -23.00 26.70
C ASN A 911 -9.41 -22.64 27.97
N GLY A 912 -8.92 -21.64 28.69
CA GLY A 912 -9.53 -21.07 29.88
C GLY A 912 -10.89 -20.43 29.64
N PHE A 913 -11.75 -20.60 30.64
CA PHE A 913 -13.12 -20.09 30.72
C PHE A 913 -13.45 -19.60 32.13
N GLY A 914 -12.44 -19.42 33.00
CA GLY A 914 -12.64 -19.03 34.41
C GLY A 914 -12.97 -17.55 34.60
N LEU A 915 -13.33 -17.18 35.83
CA LEU A 915 -13.80 -15.81 36.15
C LEU A 915 -12.66 -14.78 36.18
N THR A 916 -11.42 -15.21 36.44
CA THR A 916 -10.27 -14.31 36.54
C THR A 916 -9.57 -14.22 35.20
N ASN A 917 -9.76 -13.14 34.44
CA ASN A 917 -9.15 -12.92 33.12
C ASN A 917 -9.35 -14.10 32.14
N ALA A 918 -10.51 -14.76 32.19
CA ALA A 918 -10.79 -15.96 31.42
C ALA A 918 -9.81 -17.12 31.67
N THR A 919 -9.15 -17.16 32.83
CA THR A 919 -8.20 -18.21 33.22
C THR A 919 -8.88 -19.33 34.00
N SER A 920 -8.80 -20.57 33.50
CA SER A 920 -9.26 -21.77 34.21
C SER A 920 -8.13 -22.47 34.94
N ASN A 921 -8.46 -23.07 36.08
CA ASN A 921 -7.59 -24.03 36.76
C ASN A 921 -8.10 -25.45 36.52
N TYR A 922 -7.26 -26.29 35.93
CA TYR A 922 -7.50 -27.73 35.83
C TYR A 922 -6.67 -28.43 36.88
N VAL A 923 -7.34 -29.15 37.78
CA VAL A 923 -6.74 -29.67 39.00
C VAL A 923 -6.93 -31.17 39.07
N LEU A 924 -5.87 -31.85 39.51
CA LEU A 924 -5.92 -33.22 39.96
C LEU A 924 -5.37 -33.31 41.38
N THR A 925 -6.14 -33.89 42.30
CA THR A 925 -5.78 -34.09 43.70
C THR A 925 -5.66 -35.57 44.04
N LEU A 926 -4.59 -35.95 44.75
CA LEU A 926 -4.46 -37.26 45.39
C LEU A 926 -5.41 -37.33 46.60
N THR A 927 -6.31 -38.30 46.61
CA THR A 927 -7.34 -38.48 47.64
C THR A 927 -6.83 -39.07 48.96
N LYS A 928 -5.58 -39.52 48.98
CA LYS A 928 -4.89 -40.06 50.15
C LYS A 928 -3.84 -39.06 50.63
N PRO A 929 -4.02 -38.43 51.81
CA PRO A 929 -2.96 -37.62 52.41
C PRO A 929 -1.71 -38.47 52.64
N VAL A 930 -0.52 -37.88 52.50
CA VAL A 930 0.75 -38.56 52.81
C VAL A 930 1.37 -37.91 54.05
N THR A 931 1.71 -38.71 55.05
CA THR A 931 2.42 -38.26 56.24
C THR A 931 3.89 -38.01 55.89
N VAL A 932 4.37 -36.77 56.04
CA VAL A 932 5.73 -36.37 55.66
C VAL A 932 6.77 -37.09 56.53
N SER A 933 7.75 -37.72 55.90
CA SER A 933 8.80 -38.50 56.54
C SER A 933 9.98 -37.63 56.97
N ALA A 934 10.51 -37.88 58.17
CA ALA A 934 11.72 -37.22 58.67
C ALA A 934 13.00 -37.63 57.93
N THR A 935 12.99 -38.75 57.18
CA THR A 935 14.18 -39.31 56.53
C THR A 935 14.06 -39.41 55.01
N ASN A 936 12.85 -39.29 54.46
CA ASN A 936 12.60 -39.38 53.02
C ASN A 936 11.43 -38.48 52.61
N ALA A 937 11.61 -37.16 52.63
CA ALA A 937 10.57 -36.19 52.29
C ALA A 937 10.54 -35.84 50.77
N TYR A 938 10.85 -36.80 49.91
CA TYR A 938 10.98 -36.53 48.47
C TYR A 938 9.79 -37.05 47.65
N MET A 939 9.44 -36.30 46.61
CA MET A 939 8.52 -36.70 45.55
C MET A 939 9.29 -36.78 44.22
N LEU A 940 9.19 -37.91 43.53
CA LEU A 940 9.80 -38.16 42.22
C LEU A 940 8.72 -38.57 41.22
N PHE A 941 8.72 -37.99 40.03
CA PHE A 941 7.87 -38.43 38.91
C PHE A 941 8.49 -38.06 37.56
N SER A 942 8.03 -38.68 36.48
CA SER A 942 8.36 -38.31 35.11
C SER A 942 7.24 -37.47 34.52
N GLU A 943 7.55 -36.42 33.77
CA GLU A 943 6.53 -35.56 33.15
C GLU A 943 6.88 -35.03 31.75
N ILE A 944 5.88 -34.47 31.08
CA ILE A 944 5.95 -33.68 29.85
C ILE A 944 5.12 -32.42 30.08
N ALA A 945 5.66 -31.23 29.83
CA ALA A 945 4.92 -29.97 29.87
C ALA A 945 5.09 -29.20 28.55
N LEU A 946 4.07 -29.28 27.68
CA LEU A 946 3.99 -28.55 26.40
C LEU A 946 2.86 -27.52 26.49
N MET A 947 3.04 -26.55 27.40
CA MET A 947 2.09 -25.47 27.72
C MET A 947 2.49 -24.16 27.02
N GLU A 948 1.50 -23.31 26.78
CA GLU A 948 1.69 -22.00 26.14
C GLU A 948 2.65 -21.08 26.90
N TYR A 949 3.51 -20.38 26.15
CA TYR A 949 4.43 -19.39 26.70
C TYR A 949 4.70 -18.29 25.67
N SER A 950 5.05 -17.10 26.16
CA SER A 950 5.47 -15.95 25.34
C SER A 950 6.74 -15.33 25.90
N GLY A 951 7.86 -15.49 25.17
CA GLY A 951 9.18 -15.07 25.64
C GLY A 951 9.56 -15.78 26.94
N THR A 952 9.65 -15.03 28.04
CA THR A 952 9.89 -15.57 29.40
C THR A 952 8.62 -15.86 30.18
N ASN A 953 7.46 -15.38 29.72
CA ASN A 953 6.19 -15.54 30.42
C ASN A 953 5.60 -16.92 30.16
N THR A 954 5.15 -17.57 31.23
CA THR A 954 4.37 -18.80 31.16
C THR A 954 2.89 -18.42 31.17
N ASN A 955 2.33 -18.15 29.99
CA ASN A 955 0.93 -17.76 29.84
C ASN A 955 0.02 -18.85 30.42
N ASP A 956 0.29 -20.09 30.00
CA ASP A 956 -0.24 -21.30 30.60
C ASP A 956 0.86 -22.03 31.35
N PHE A 957 0.53 -22.64 32.49
CA PHE A 957 1.57 -23.22 33.33
C PHE A 957 1.09 -24.36 34.22
N VAL A 958 2.05 -25.18 34.63
CA VAL A 958 1.88 -26.28 35.59
C VAL A 958 2.47 -25.88 36.94
N VAL A 959 1.81 -26.29 38.02
CA VAL A 959 2.30 -26.20 39.41
C VAL A 959 1.93 -27.47 40.17
N VAL A 960 2.84 -27.95 41.03
CA VAL A 960 2.56 -28.96 42.06
C VAL A 960 2.34 -28.26 43.40
N GLU A 961 1.28 -28.62 44.11
CA GLU A 961 0.89 -27.96 45.36
C GLU A 961 0.56 -28.96 46.47
N GLY A 962 0.80 -28.56 47.72
CA GLY A 962 0.46 -29.32 48.93
C GLY A 962 -0.55 -28.57 49.81
N SER A 963 -1.35 -29.30 50.58
CA SER A 963 -2.25 -28.75 51.61
C SER A 963 -2.24 -29.60 52.87
N LYS A 964 -2.13 -28.98 54.04
CA LYS A 964 -2.14 -29.66 55.36
C LYS A 964 -3.37 -29.35 56.22
N ASP A 965 -4.28 -28.52 55.71
CA ASP A 965 -5.45 -28.01 56.42
C ASP A 965 -6.76 -28.39 55.72
N THR A 966 -6.79 -29.56 55.11
CA THR A 966 -7.97 -30.11 54.43
C THR A 966 -8.46 -29.28 53.23
N ARG A 967 -7.53 -28.67 52.47
CA ARG A 967 -7.71 -27.87 51.25
C ARG A 967 -8.09 -26.40 51.47
N VAL A 968 -7.98 -25.90 52.70
CA VAL A 968 -8.26 -24.48 52.97
C VAL A 968 -7.16 -23.62 52.37
N THR A 969 -5.89 -24.03 52.50
CA THR A 969 -4.76 -23.42 51.80
C THR A 969 -3.96 -24.42 50.97
N TRP A 970 -3.41 -23.94 49.86
CA TRP A 970 -2.53 -24.70 48.97
C TRP A 970 -1.21 -23.95 48.82
N HIS A 971 -0.10 -24.65 49.05
CA HIS A 971 1.26 -24.11 48.99
C HIS A 971 2.01 -24.74 47.82
N GLN A 972 2.70 -23.93 47.03
CA GLN A 972 3.40 -24.40 45.83
C GLN A 972 4.71 -25.12 46.20
N LEU A 973 4.89 -26.31 45.64
CA LEU A 973 6.13 -27.10 45.72
C LEU A 973 7.04 -26.88 44.49
N THR A 974 6.52 -26.22 43.46
CA THR A 974 7.25 -25.83 42.25
C THR A 974 6.90 -24.40 41.85
N SER A 975 7.87 -23.64 41.34
CA SER A 975 7.54 -22.43 40.57
C SER A 975 6.71 -22.80 39.31
N PRO A 976 5.80 -21.93 38.83
CA PRO A 976 5.11 -22.11 37.56
C PRO A 976 6.05 -22.40 36.40
N TYR A 977 5.71 -23.38 35.56
CA TYR A 977 6.52 -23.75 34.40
C TYR A 977 5.68 -24.15 33.19
N ALA A 978 6.21 -23.88 32.00
CA ALA A 978 5.62 -24.17 30.71
C ALA A 978 6.64 -24.85 29.76
N ALA A 979 6.35 -24.91 28.46
CA ALA A 979 7.23 -25.54 27.48
C ALA A 979 8.65 -24.92 27.44
N ASN A 980 8.77 -23.62 27.70
CA ASN A 980 10.06 -22.92 27.73
C ASN A 980 10.99 -23.32 28.90
N SER A 981 10.50 -24.09 29.88
CA SER A 981 11.29 -24.52 31.02
C SER A 981 12.39 -25.53 30.67
N LEU A 982 12.26 -26.24 29.55
CA LEU A 982 13.26 -27.16 29.02
C LEU A 982 13.38 -27.00 27.51
N SER A 983 14.61 -26.90 27.00
CA SER A 983 14.88 -26.73 25.57
C SER A 983 14.26 -27.85 24.71
N ALA A 984 14.21 -29.07 25.22
CA ALA A 984 13.56 -30.19 24.54
C ALA A 984 12.04 -30.03 24.40
N TRP A 985 11.36 -29.45 25.39
CA TRP A 985 9.92 -29.18 25.34
C TRP A 985 9.63 -27.96 24.49
N LYS A 986 10.42 -26.89 24.66
CA LYS A 986 10.35 -25.66 23.85
C LYS A 986 10.42 -25.97 22.36
N ASN A 987 11.41 -26.75 21.93
CA ASN A 987 11.62 -27.08 20.52
C ASN A 987 10.45 -27.87 19.91
N ILE A 988 9.75 -28.69 20.71
CA ILE A 988 8.57 -29.44 20.25
C ILE A 988 7.37 -28.50 20.17
N TYR A 989 7.16 -27.67 21.19
CA TYR A 989 6.06 -26.72 21.24
C TYR A 989 6.12 -25.70 20.10
N ASP A 990 7.28 -25.11 19.85
CA ASP A 990 7.48 -24.05 18.84
C ASP A 990 7.17 -24.49 17.41
N VAL A 991 7.20 -25.80 17.14
CA VAL A 991 6.87 -26.38 15.83
C VAL A 991 5.47 -27.01 15.80
N GLY A 992 4.67 -26.82 16.85
CA GLY A 992 3.34 -27.44 16.99
C GLY A 992 3.38 -28.96 17.14
N GLY A 993 4.46 -29.50 17.69
CA GLY A 993 4.69 -30.94 17.83
C GLY A 993 3.98 -31.58 19.02
N ASN A 994 3.82 -32.91 18.96
CA ASN A 994 3.16 -33.69 20.01
C ASN A 994 4.16 -34.30 21.01
N GLY A 995 3.72 -34.48 22.26
CA GLY A 995 4.46 -35.25 23.26
C GLY A 995 4.62 -36.73 22.86
N THR A 996 5.75 -37.34 23.21
CA THR A 996 6.02 -38.78 23.01
C THR A 996 6.66 -39.38 24.25
N ALA A 997 6.76 -40.71 24.34
CA ALA A 997 7.43 -41.37 25.46
C ALA A 997 8.88 -40.90 25.68
N ASN A 998 9.61 -40.51 24.62
CA ASN A 998 10.97 -39.99 24.72
C ASN A 998 11.05 -38.54 25.23
N THR A 999 9.90 -37.87 25.34
CA THR A 999 9.78 -36.49 25.80
C THR A 999 9.71 -36.40 27.33
N PHE A 1000 9.45 -37.51 28.03
CA PHE A 1000 9.40 -37.55 29.50
C PHE A 1000 10.71 -37.09 30.14
N ARG A 1001 10.60 -36.32 31.22
CA ARG A 1001 11.73 -35.88 32.05
C ARG A 1001 11.42 -36.10 33.52
N SER A 1002 12.40 -36.58 34.28
CA SER A 1002 12.23 -36.83 35.71
C SER A 1002 12.34 -35.54 36.51
N ARG A 1003 11.41 -35.34 37.45
CA ARG A 1003 11.40 -34.25 38.42
C ARG A 1003 11.49 -34.82 39.83
N LEU A 1004 12.43 -34.30 40.62
CA LEU A 1004 12.58 -34.57 42.04
C LEU A 1004 12.22 -33.30 42.82
N LEU A 1005 11.32 -33.42 43.79
CA LEU A 1005 10.88 -32.35 44.67
C LEU A 1005 11.16 -32.73 46.13
N ASP A 1006 11.67 -31.77 46.89
CA ASP A 1006 11.73 -31.84 48.36
C ASP A 1006 10.44 -31.23 48.91
N ILE A 1007 9.62 -32.06 49.57
CA ILE A 1007 8.34 -31.64 50.15
C ILE A 1007 8.56 -30.59 51.25
N THR A 1008 9.68 -30.67 51.97
CA THR A 1008 10.02 -29.73 53.05
C THR A 1008 10.78 -28.50 52.56
N GLY A 1009 11.16 -28.46 51.28
CA GLY A 1009 12.05 -27.44 50.72
C GLY A 1009 11.50 -26.01 50.77
N SER A 1010 10.18 -25.81 50.76
CA SER A 1010 9.57 -24.49 50.89
C SER A 1010 9.47 -24.00 52.34
N GLY A 1011 9.62 -24.89 53.33
CA GLY A 1011 9.38 -24.61 54.75
C GLY A 1011 7.91 -24.61 55.18
N ASP A 1012 6.96 -24.82 54.25
CA ASP A 1012 5.52 -24.86 54.57
C ASP A 1012 5.07 -26.19 55.20
N PHE A 1013 5.86 -27.25 54.99
CA PHE A 1013 5.59 -28.61 55.45
C PHE A 1013 6.75 -29.15 56.27
N GLU A 1014 6.43 -29.86 57.35
CA GLU A 1014 7.42 -30.51 58.22
C GLU A 1014 7.12 -32.00 58.43
N ALA A 1015 8.12 -32.73 58.92
CA ALA A 1015 7.96 -34.15 59.19
C ALA A 1015 6.82 -34.41 60.20
N GLY A 1016 5.90 -35.30 59.84
CA GLY A 1016 4.69 -35.59 60.60
C GLY A 1016 3.42 -34.91 60.07
N ASP A 1017 3.54 -33.90 59.20
CA ASP A 1017 2.37 -33.28 58.55
C ASP A 1017 1.66 -34.29 57.64
N ASN A 1018 0.32 -34.29 57.63
CA ASN A 1018 -0.49 -35.06 56.68
C ASN A 1018 -0.85 -34.17 55.49
N VAL A 1019 -0.17 -34.35 54.36
CA VAL A 1019 -0.25 -33.45 53.22
C VAL A 1019 -1.04 -34.08 52.07
N LEU A 1020 -2.04 -33.35 51.57
CA LEU A 1020 -2.71 -33.63 50.29
C LEU A 1020 -1.90 -33.00 49.17
N PHE A 1021 -1.67 -33.73 48.08
CA PHE A 1021 -0.97 -33.22 46.91
C PHE A 1021 -1.92 -33.03 45.74
N ARG A 1022 -1.75 -31.92 45.01
CA ARG A 1022 -2.43 -31.69 43.74
C ARG A 1022 -1.47 -31.22 42.64
N PHE A 1023 -1.86 -31.49 41.41
CA PHE A 1023 -1.24 -31.00 40.18
C PHE A 1023 -2.23 -30.05 39.53
N ARG A 1024 -1.80 -28.83 39.24
CA ARG A 1024 -2.67 -27.78 38.70
C ARG A 1024 -2.09 -27.23 37.42
N ILE A 1025 -2.95 -27.11 36.42
CA ILE A 1025 -2.72 -26.37 35.19
C ILE A 1025 -3.54 -25.09 35.26
N SER A 1026 -2.90 -23.97 34.94
CA SER A 1026 -3.57 -22.70 34.69
C SER A 1026 -3.57 -22.47 33.18
N ALA A 1027 -4.74 -22.28 32.60
CA ALA A 1027 -4.90 -22.02 31.17
C ALA A 1027 -5.71 -20.73 30.95
N ASP A 1028 -5.23 -19.82 30.13
CA ASP A 1028 -5.99 -18.64 29.70
C ASP A 1028 -6.84 -18.92 28.44
N ALA A 1029 -7.62 -17.93 27.99
CA ALA A 1029 -8.55 -18.11 26.88
C ALA A 1029 -7.89 -18.18 25.49
N ALA A 1030 -6.58 -17.94 25.38
CA ALA A 1030 -5.85 -17.71 24.15
C ALA A 1030 -4.70 -18.70 23.95
N GLY A 1031 -4.81 -19.55 22.93
CA GLY A 1031 -3.75 -20.49 22.58
C GLY A 1031 -3.69 -21.70 23.51
N ASN A 1032 -3.41 -22.86 22.95
CA ASN A 1032 -3.17 -24.08 23.73
C ASN A 1032 -2.12 -24.94 23.05
N GLY A 1033 -1.40 -25.69 23.87
CA GLY A 1033 -0.42 -26.68 23.42
C GLY A 1033 -0.95 -28.12 23.48
N TRP A 1034 -0.03 -29.05 23.24
CA TRP A 1034 -0.31 -30.47 23.45
C TRP A 1034 -0.73 -30.74 24.90
N GLY A 1035 -0.14 -30.06 25.89
CA GLY A 1035 -0.56 -30.14 27.30
C GLY A 1035 0.44 -30.85 28.20
N TRP A 1036 -0.09 -31.52 29.23
CA TRP A 1036 0.73 -32.11 30.29
C TRP A 1036 0.47 -33.60 30.48
N ALA A 1037 1.53 -34.35 30.77
CA ALA A 1037 1.45 -35.76 31.12
C ALA A 1037 2.46 -36.10 32.23
N MET A 1038 2.12 -37.06 33.08
CA MET A 1038 2.93 -37.58 34.18
C MET A 1038 2.90 -39.11 34.24
N ASP A 1039 4.03 -39.70 34.63
CA ASP A 1039 4.18 -41.13 34.86
C ASP A 1039 5.15 -41.40 36.04
N ASN A 1040 5.17 -42.63 36.56
CA ASN A 1040 6.11 -43.10 37.59
C ASN A 1040 6.18 -42.23 38.87
N LEU A 1041 5.02 -41.87 39.42
CA LEU A 1041 4.93 -41.07 40.64
C LEU A 1041 5.35 -41.88 41.87
N SER A 1042 6.28 -41.34 42.65
CA SER A 1042 6.79 -41.89 43.91
C SER A 1042 6.91 -40.79 44.95
N ILE A 1043 6.08 -40.84 45.98
CA ILE A 1043 6.07 -39.94 47.13
C ILE A 1043 6.61 -40.74 48.32
N GLN A 1044 7.82 -40.41 48.75
CA GLN A 1044 8.55 -41.09 49.83
C GLN A 1044 8.76 -42.61 49.60
N GLY A 1045 8.68 -43.07 48.35
CA GLY A 1045 8.97 -44.44 47.95
C GLY A 1045 10.48 -44.70 47.75
N PRO A 1046 10.89 -45.97 47.52
CA PRO A 1046 12.28 -46.31 47.25
C PRO A 1046 12.79 -45.66 45.95
N VAL A 1047 13.93 -44.97 46.01
CA VAL A 1047 14.56 -44.31 44.85
C VAL A 1047 15.27 -45.36 44.00
N THR A 1048 14.55 -46.05 43.12
CA THR A 1048 15.14 -46.94 42.12
C THR A 1048 15.45 -46.16 40.85
N GLY A 1049 16.65 -45.57 40.76
CA GLY A 1049 17.18 -45.07 39.48
C GLY A 1049 17.87 -43.70 39.48
N VAL A 1050 18.89 -43.46 40.31
CA VAL A 1050 19.78 -42.29 40.18
C VAL A 1050 20.83 -42.55 39.09
N LYS A 1051 20.42 -42.58 37.81
CA LYS A 1051 21.37 -42.79 36.70
C LYS A 1051 21.58 -41.59 35.78
N GLU A 1052 20.69 -40.59 35.77
CA GLU A 1052 20.77 -39.45 34.83
C GLU A 1052 21.23 -38.12 35.44
N ALA A 1053 21.10 -37.90 36.76
CA ALA A 1053 21.44 -36.60 37.38
C ALA A 1053 22.95 -36.26 37.30
N LEU A 1054 23.84 -37.25 37.41
CA LEU A 1054 25.29 -37.03 37.39
C LEU A 1054 25.85 -36.73 35.99
N ASP A 1055 25.16 -37.14 34.93
CA ASP A 1055 25.64 -37.01 33.55
C ASP A 1055 25.56 -35.56 33.03
N LEU A 1056 24.70 -34.73 33.64
CA LEU A 1056 24.53 -33.29 33.38
C LEU A 1056 25.68 -32.43 33.91
N PHE A 1057 26.44 -32.96 34.87
CA PHE A 1057 27.49 -32.22 35.57
C PHE A 1057 28.90 -32.47 35.01
N VAL A 1058 29.06 -33.48 34.14
CA VAL A 1058 30.34 -33.83 33.54
C VAL A 1058 30.28 -33.60 32.04
N SER A 1059 31.23 -32.89 31.47
CA SER A 1059 31.37 -32.68 30.03
C SER A 1059 32.79 -32.95 29.55
N VAL A 1060 32.92 -33.35 28.28
CA VAL A 1060 34.20 -33.64 27.61
C VAL A 1060 34.25 -32.89 26.29
N TYR A 1061 35.24 -32.03 26.11
CA TYR A 1061 35.36 -31.18 24.92
C TYR A 1061 36.81 -30.80 24.60
N PRO A 1062 37.15 -30.50 23.33
CA PRO A 1062 36.31 -30.69 22.14
C PRO A 1062 36.06 -32.18 21.86
N ASN A 1063 34.93 -32.52 21.25
CA ASN A 1063 34.61 -33.89 20.82
C ASN A 1063 33.84 -33.83 19.49
N PRO A 1064 34.45 -34.19 18.34
CA PRO A 1064 35.73 -34.88 18.19
C PRO A 1064 36.95 -34.07 18.66
N VAL A 1065 37.93 -34.78 19.22
CA VAL A 1065 39.25 -34.24 19.59
C VAL A 1065 40.11 -34.24 18.33
N ASN A 1066 40.30 -33.07 17.74
CA ASN A 1066 41.10 -32.88 16.53
C ASN A 1066 42.55 -32.42 16.81
N GLY A 1067 42.83 -32.01 18.05
CA GLY A 1067 44.15 -31.58 18.51
C GLY A 1067 44.83 -32.62 19.41
N GLU A 1068 45.86 -32.17 20.13
CA GLU A 1068 46.64 -33.02 21.06
C GLU A 1068 46.11 -33.01 22.51
N VAL A 1069 45.00 -32.32 22.78
CA VAL A 1069 44.39 -32.23 24.12
C VAL A 1069 42.87 -32.22 24.07
N PHE A 1070 42.25 -32.76 25.12
CA PHE A 1070 40.84 -32.53 25.44
C PHE A 1070 40.65 -32.27 26.94
N THR A 1071 39.58 -31.58 27.28
CA THR A 1071 39.22 -31.19 28.65
C THR A 1071 38.07 -32.05 29.17
N VAL A 1072 38.23 -32.55 30.39
CA VAL A 1072 37.13 -33.04 31.23
C VAL A 1072 36.75 -31.89 32.17
N GLU A 1073 35.50 -31.44 32.07
CA GLU A 1073 34.93 -30.43 32.97
C GLU A 1073 33.85 -31.05 33.84
N VAL A 1074 33.92 -30.77 35.14
CA VAL A 1074 32.96 -31.21 36.16
C VAL A 1074 32.41 -29.99 36.89
N LYS A 1075 31.09 -29.83 36.95
CA LYS A 1075 30.42 -28.67 37.56
C LYS A 1075 29.44 -29.09 38.63
N GLY A 1076 29.41 -28.39 39.76
CA GLY A 1076 28.30 -28.48 40.72
C GLY A 1076 28.14 -29.82 41.44
N LEU A 1077 29.18 -30.66 41.47
CA LEU A 1077 29.18 -31.90 42.27
C LEU A 1077 29.66 -31.62 43.70
N SER A 1078 28.98 -32.22 44.68
CA SER A 1078 29.31 -32.10 46.11
C SER A 1078 30.51 -32.97 46.53
N ALA A 1079 30.87 -33.97 45.72
CA ALA A 1079 32.03 -34.83 45.95
C ALA A 1079 33.33 -34.02 45.83
N ARG A 1080 34.28 -34.27 46.74
CA ARG A 1080 35.57 -33.55 46.79
C ARG A 1080 36.71 -34.26 46.08
N ASN A 1081 36.61 -35.57 45.88
CA ASN A 1081 37.55 -36.35 45.08
C ASN A 1081 36.80 -37.30 44.13
N GLY A 1082 37.43 -37.57 42.99
CA GLY A 1082 37.02 -38.61 42.07
C GLY A 1082 38.23 -39.32 41.46
N GLN A 1083 37.99 -40.40 40.73
CA GLN A 1083 38.98 -41.15 39.98
C GLN A 1083 38.59 -41.12 38.51
N VAL A 1084 39.46 -40.55 37.67
CA VAL A 1084 39.29 -40.53 36.21
C VAL A 1084 40.05 -41.70 35.62
N GLN A 1085 39.33 -42.55 34.89
CA GLN A 1085 39.88 -43.65 34.12
C GLN A 1085 39.55 -43.45 32.64
N ILE A 1086 40.54 -43.55 31.76
CA ILE A 1086 40.33 -43.44 30.31
C ILE A 1086 40.84 -44.69 29.62
N THR A 1087 39.96 -45.33 28.84
CA THR A 1087 40.22 -46.60 28.16
C THR A 1087 39.91 -46.50 26.68
N ASN A 1088 40.65 -47.23 25.83
CA ASN A 1088 40.23 -47.46 24.44
C ASN A 1088 39.11 -48.53 24.37
N LEU A 1089 38.52 -48.73 23.19
CA LEU A 1089 37.46 -49.73 22.97
C LEU A 1089 37.91 -51.18 23.19
N GLN A 1090 39.21 -51.47 23.18
CA GLN A 1090 39.77 -52.79 23.49
C GLN A 1090 39.94 -53.00 25.00
N GLY A 1091 39.55 -52.03 25.84
CA GLY A 1091 39.65 -52.09 27.29
C GLY A 1091 41.06 -51.80 27.85
N GLN A 1092 42.00 -51.38 26.99
CA GLN A 1092 43.32 -50.94 27.43
C GLN A 1092 43.20 -49.59 28.13
N GLN A 1093 43.66 -49.54 29.39
CA GLN A 1093 43.68 -48.34 30.20
C GLN A 1093 44.86 -47.45 29.82
N LEU A 1094 44.58 -46.19 29.51
CA LEU A 1094 45.56 -45.19 29.09
C LEU A 1094 45.85 -44.21 30.23
N ILE A 1095 44.81 -43.83 30.96
CA ILE A 1095 44.91 -42.93 32.12
C ILE A 1095 44.09 -43.51 33.27
N ASN A 1096 44.63 -43.42 34.48
CA ASN A 1096 43.91 -43.69 35.72
C ASN A 1096 44.55 -42.86 36.83
N GLU A 1097 43.86 -41.81 37.25
CA GLU A 1097 44.36 -40.86 38.24
C GLU A 1097 43.24 -40.32 39.13
N SER A 1098 43.63 -39.84 40.31
CA SER A 1098 42.73 -39.10 41.21
C SER A 1098 42.56 -37.66 40.72
N LEU A 1099 41.32 -37.18 40.75
CA LEU A 1099 40.92 -35.83 40.40
C LEU A 1099 40.30 -35.14 41.62
N ASN A 1100 40.94 -34.07 42.10
CA ASN A 1100 40.40 -33.24 43.18
C ASN A 1100 39.32 -32.32 42.61
N LEU A 1101 38.11 -32.41 43.16
CA LEU A 1101 36.93 -31.68 42.71
C LEU A 1101 36.70 -30.45 43.59
N LEU A 1102 36.56 -29.28 42.95
CA LEU A 1102 36.27 -28.01 43.58
C LEU A 1102 34.75 -27.82 43.68
N GLU A 1103 34.30 -27.07 44.69
CA GLU A 1103 32.88 -26.80 44.97
C GLU A 1103 32.13 -26.07 43.83
N GLY A 1104 32.88 -25.51 42.87
CA GLY A 1104 32.34 -24.86 41.68
C GLY A 1104 32.56 -25.70 40.42
N THR A 1105 33.59 -25.36 39.65
CA THR A 1105 33.95 -26.06 38.40
C THR A 1105 35.37 -26.59 38.50
N THR A 1106 35.56 -27.88 38.24
CA THR A 1106 36.87 -28.49 38.02
C THR A 1106 37.07 -28.74 36.54
N ARG A 1107 38.21 -28.27 36.00
CA ARG A 1107 38.64 -28.57 34.64
C ARG A 1107 39.98 -29.28 34.68
N LYS A 1108 40.10 -30.36 33.92
CA LYS A 1108 41.35 -31.09 33.74
C LYS A 1108 41.57 -31.42 32.28
N GLU A 1109 42.74 -31.06 31.77
CA GLU A 1109 43.15 -31.37 30.40
C GLU A 1109 43.98 -32.65 30.36
N TYR A 1110 43.73 -33.44 29.32
CA TYR A 1110 44.41 -34.69 29.04
C TYR A 1110 45.03 -34.64 27.65
N SER A 1111 46.32 -34.98 27.57
CA SER A 1111 47.02 -35.05 26.30
C SER A 1111 46.71 -36.35 25.56
N THR A 1112 46.39 -36.23 24.27
CA THR A 1112 46.08 -37.32 23.34
C THR A 1112 47.16 -37.50 22.27
N SER A 1113 48.32 -36.86 22.41
CA SER A 1113 49.39 -36.87 21.40
C SER A 1113 49.95 -38.26 21.08
N SER A 1114 49.83 -39.21 22.01
CA SER A 1114 50.27 -40.60 21.85
C SER A 1114 49.13 -41.57 21.51
N TRP A 1115 47.91 -41.07 21.30
CA TRP A 1115 46.72 -41.90 21.09
C TRP A 1115 46.44 -42.06 19.60
N ALA A 1116 46.11 -43.28 19.18
CA ALA A 1116 45.63 -43.55 17.83
C ALA A 1116 44.25 -42.92 17.60
N ASP A 1117 43.84 -42.82 16.34
CA ASP A 1117 42.47 -42.41 16.05
C ASP A 1117 41.48 -43.52 16.41
N GLY A 1118 40.36 -43.11 17.01
CA GLY A 1118 39.37 -44.04 17.52
C GLY A 1118 38.50 -43.45 18.63
N ILE A 1119 37.65 -44.32 19.18
CA ILE A 1119 36.74 -43.97 20.28
C ILE A 1119 37.40 -44.34 21.60
N TYR A 1120 37.33 -43.42 22.55
CA TYR A 1120 37.81 -43.60 23.91
C TYR A 1120 36.68 -43.34 24.89
N VAL A 1121 36.76 -44.00 26.04
CA VAL A 1121 35.75 -43.93 27.10
C VAL A 1121 36.40 -43.28 28.32
N VAL A 1122 35.83 -42.16 28.75
CA VAL A 1122 36.22 -41.44 29.96
C VAL A 1122 35.24 -41.82 31.06
N ARG A 1123 35.73 -42.46 32.11
CA ARG A 1123 34.94 -42.84 33.29
C ARG A 1123 35.40 -42.04 34.50
N LEU A 1124 34.51 -41.30 35.12
CA LEU A 1124 34.72 -40.66 36.41
C LEU A 1124 34.00 -41.49 37.49
N SER A 1125 34.72 -41.93 38.50
CA SER A 1125 34.15 -42.64 39.67
C SER A 1125 34.33 -41.77 40.91
N LEU A 1126 33.28 -41.55 41.69
CA LEU A 1126 33.31 -40.70 42.89
C LEU A 1126 33.43 -41.56 44.16
N GLU A 1127 33.81 -40.92 45.27
CA GLU A 1127 33.98 -41.59 46.58
C GLU A 1127 32.70 -42.24 47.12
N ASP A 1128 31.53 -41.75 46.70
CA ASP A 1128 30.22 -42.29 47.05
C ASP A 1128 29.83 -43.55 46.24
N GLY A 1129 30.72 -44.03 45.37
CA GLY A 1129 30.53 -45.20 44.51
C GLY A 1129 29.79 -44.91 43.20
N SER A 1130 29.37 -43.67 42.96
CA SER A 1130 28.73 -43.27 41.71
C SER A 1130 29.75 -43.19 40.56
N THR A 1131 29.30 -43.52 39.33
CA THR A 1131 30.19 -43.45 38.16
C THR A 1131 29.50 -42.83 36.95
N VAL A 1132 30.18 -41.90 36.29
CA VAL A 1132 29.77 -41.27 35.03
C VAL A 1132 30.69 -41.71 33.90
N THR A 1133 30.13 -41.97 32.73
CA THR A 1133 30.89 -42.43 31.56
C THR A 1133 30.58 -41.56 30.34
N LYS A 1134 31.60 -40.90 29.78
CA LYS A 1134 31.51 -40.12 28.55
C LYS A 1134 32.35 -40.75 27.44
N LYS A 1135 31.91 -40.59 26.19
CA LYS A 1135 32.65 -41.05 25.01
C LYS A 1135 33.32 -39.87 24.34
N ILE A 1136 34.56 -40.05 23.91
CA ILE A 1136 35.28 -39.10 23.06
C ILE A 1136 35.78 -39.78 21.79
N VAL A 1137 35.80 -39.04 20.69
CA VAL A 1137 36.34 -39.48 19.41
C VAL A 1137 37.63 -38.72 19.16
N LYS A 1138 38.77 -39.42 19.10
CA LYS A 1138 40.04 -38.85 18.63
C LYS A 1138 40.13 -39.09 17.13
N ALA A 1139 40.28 -38.00 16.38
CA ALA A 1139 40.52 -38.04 14.94
C ALA A 1139 41.77 -37.18 14.65
N SER A 1140 42.63 -37.64 13.75
CA SER A 1140 43.74 -36.83 13.23
C SER A 1140 43.16 -35.91 12.17
N TYR A 1141 43.64 -34.66 12.12
CA TYR A 1141 43.52 -33.88 10.90
C TYR A 1141 44.49 -34.42 9.84
#